data_AF-A0A524RSA5-F1
#
_entry.id   AF-A0A524RSA5-F1
#
_cell.length_a   1.000
_cell.length_b   1.000
_cell.length_c   1.000
_cell.angle_alpha   90.00
_cell.angle_beta   90.00
_cell.angle_gamma   90.00
#
_symmetry.space_group_name_H-M   'P 1'
#
loop_
_entity.id
_entity.type
_entity.pdbx_description
1 polymer ?
#
loop_
_entity_poly.entity_id
_entity_poly.type
_entity_poly.pdbx_seq_one_letter_code
_entity_poly.pdbx_strand_id
1 'polypeptide(L)'
;VVLQPLPHLYPFIVNDPGEGTQAKRRSHAVIVDHLTPPLGRAGLHGQEAVLEQLLDEYWEAQQLGSSRVQPLRAQLRQLLVKLHLTDQPGDTARAAEADPEAWLDGRLNAADGYLCELKEAQIRLGLHRLGSRPEPRLEGELLLALARAPGPGRQGLTQALADDLQLGLDPWRDGLDQPLDSTDLERLRQSGLWSDERLPGGHGARLGDAIALLEAWCLDQLQSLLDVGSTSTSSGSGDSASSDSVAAAHVIGCGPATQRCLEQVRQHLLPRLTACAEREREALMGGLDGGRIAAGPAGAPTRGRPDVLPTGRNFYSVDPRGLPTETAWALGCKAADQLLERHLQDEGEPLRHLALSVWGTATMRNGGDEVAQCLALMGVRPLWDGVSRRVHDLEVIPQHQLGRPRLHITLRISGFFRDAFPSLIQLLGKADRLVHQASLLEHDASASASGTTAAFASASAPGCETEQAAAEGLLRIYGSAPGAYGAGLQGLIESGAWEESADLATAFLHWSGWRYGSDGSGGVVVTADREGLERRLGDVDAVLHNQDNREHDLLDSDDYYQFQGGLTAAVTTLRGERPATWFGDHSRPDQPRVHGLRRELDKVIRSRLLNPRWLEGMQRHGYKGGFELAASLDYLFAYDATTAMVPDWVYGAITERWLRNPAVRQFLEQKNPWALRDMGERLLEAHHRGLWDGADDSAIGLLQQLVRDSDALLEQGGGKANGGGGSADH
;
A
#
# COMPACT_ATOMS: atom_id res chain seq x y z
N VAL A 1 -11.58 32.16 10.16
CA VAL A 1 -10.77 33.40 10.27
C VAL A 1 -9.98 33.66 9.00
N VAL A 2 -9.16 32.71 8.51
CA VAL A 2 -8.36 32.90 7.28
C VAL A 2 -9.23 32.99 6.01
N LEU A 3 -10.11 32.02 5.75
CA LEU A 3 -10.90 31.97 4.51
C LEU A 3 -12.18 32.83 4.52
N GLN A 4 -12.63 33.28 5.70
CA GLN A 4 -13.91 33.99 5.90
C GLN A 4 -15.08 33.38 5.07
N PRO A 5 -16.01 34.11 4.41
CA PRO A 5 -17.07 33.49 3.61
C PRO A 5 -16.66 33.22 2.14
N LEU A 6 -15.36 33.22 1.81
CA LEU A 6 -14.91 32.96 0.44
C LEU A 6 -15.34 31.54 0.02
N PRO A 7 -16.09 31.37 -1.09
CA PRO A 7 -16.38 30.04 -1.62
C PRO A 7 -15.08 29.28 -1.90
N HIS A 8 -14.98 28.08 -1.35
CA HIS A 8 -13.78 27.26 -1.44
C HIS A 8 -14.08 26.03 -2.30
N LEU A 9 -13.81 26.14 -3.61
CA LEU A 9 -13.80 24.98 -4.49
C LEU A 9 -12.44 24.30 -4.43
N TYR A 10 -12.43 22.97 -4.30
CA TYR A 10 -11.19 22.24 -4.11
C TYR A 10 -11.15 20.95 -4.96
N PRO A 11 -10.36 20.93 -6.05
CA PRO A 11 -10.03 19.70 -6.75
C PRO A 11 -9.34 18.72 -5.78
N PHE A 12 -9.88 17.51 -5.65
CA PHE A 12 -9.37 16.54 -4.67
C PHE A 12 -9.41 15.12 -5.21
N ILE A 13 -8.43 14.29 -4.87
CA ILE A 13 -8.35 12.93 -5.41
C ILE A 13 -9.46 12.03 -4.84
N VAL A 14 -10.13 11.26 -5.71
CA VAL A 14 -11.33 10.48 -5.36
C VAL A 14 -11.09 9.38 -4.32
N ASN A 15 -9.86 8.88 -4.22
CA ASN A 15 -9.49 7.82 -3.29
C ASN A 15 -9.00 8.33 -1.93
N ASP A 16 -9.05 9.63 -1.65
CA ASP A 16 -8.61 10.17 -0.36
C ASP A 16 -9.76 10.86 0.41
N PRO A 17 -10.78 10.07 0.81
CA PRO A 17 -12.01 10.60 1.39
C PRO A 17 -11.77 11.29 2.74
N GLY A 18 -10.71 10.94 3.47
CA GLY A 18 -10.50 11.44 4.82
C GLY A 18 -10.14 12.92 4.86
N GLU A 19 -9.08 13.25 4.14
CA GLU A 19 -8.47 14.55 3.98
C GLU A 19 -9.44 15.47 3.24
N GLY A 20 -10.12 14.94 2.21
CA GLY A 20 -11.22 15.64 1.55
C GLY A 20 -12.35 15.98 2.52
N THR A 21 -12.76 15.04 3.39
CA THR A 21 -13.77 15.27 4.45
C THR A 21 -13.32 16.36 5.44
N GLN A 22 -12.04 16.38 5.81
CA GLN A 22 -11.47 17.44 6.65
C GLN A 22 -11.58 18.81 5.99
N ALA A 23 -11.27 18.92 4.70
CA ALA A 23 -11.48 20.16 3.95
C ALA A 23 -12.96 20.60 3.97
N LYS A 24 -13.91 19.66 3.77
CA LYS A 24 -15.35 20.00 3.84
C LYS A 24 -15.74 20.59 5.20
N ARG A 25 -15.25 19.96 6.29
CA ARG A 25 -15.66 20.29 7.67
C ARG A 25 -14.93 21.49 8.25
N ARG A 26 -13.68 21.74 7.85
CA ARG A 26 -12.83 22.78 8.45
C ARG A 26 -12.62 24.01 7.60
N SER A 27 -12.80 23.91 6.27
CA SER A 27 -12.63 25.01 5.33
C SER A 27 -13.80 25.16 4.36
N HIS A 28 -14.97 24.61 4.72
CA HIS A 28 -16.22 24.70 3.94
C HIS A 28 -16.04 24.32 2.46
N ALA A 29 -15.12 23.40 2.19
CA ALA A 29 -14.75 23.05 0.82
C ALA A 29 -15.88 22.33 0.08
N VAL A 30 -16.16 22.80 -1.13
CA VAL A 30 -16.91 22.08 -2.16
C VAL A 30 -15.88 21.31 -2.98
N ILE A 31 -15.90 19.99 -2.84
CA ILE A 31 -14.93 19.13 -3.52
C ILE A 31 -15.34 19.00 -4.99
N VAL A 32 -14.35 19.04 -5.87
CA VAL A 32 -14.45 18.56 -7.25
C VAL A 32 -13.53 17.37 -7.35
N ASP A 33 -14.08 16.17 -7.18
CA ASP A 33 -13.24 14.99 -7.17
C ASP A 33 -12.59 14.74 -8.53
N HIS A 34 -11.38 14.21 -8.53
CA HIS A 34 -10.65 13.88 -9.74
C HIS A 34 -10.08 12.47 -9.69
N LEU A 35 -9.80 11.93 -10.87
CA LEU A 35 -9.31 10.57 -11.05
C LEU A 35 -7.94 10.40 -10.41
N THR A 36 -7.63 9.16 -10.02
CA THR A 36 -6.30 8.76 -9.58
C THR A 36 -5.33 8.79 -10.77
N PRO A 37 -4.01 8.85 -10.52
CA PRO A 37 -3.02 8.63 -11.56
C PRO A 37 -3.24 7.31 -12.30
N PRO A 38 -2.79 7.19 -13.56
CA PRO A 38 -2.86 5.92 -14.28
C PRO A 38 -2.01 4.87 -13.55
N LEU A 39 -2.63 3.73 -13.27
CA LEU A 39 -1.99 2.56 -12.67
C LEU A 39 -1.73 1.52 -13.74
N GLY A 40 -0.64 0.77 -13.57
CA GLY A 40 -0.32 -0.38 -14.39
C GLY A 40 0.69 -1.27 -13.70
N ARG A 41 1.12 -2.33 -14.39
CA ARG A 41 2.10 -3.26 -13.84
C ARG A 41 3.50 -2.67 -13.80
N ALA A 42 4.25 -3.02 -12.77
CA ALA A 42 5.67 -2.67 -12.67
C ALA A 42 6.49 -3.38 -13.76
N GLY A 43 6.27 -4.68 -13.96
CA GLY A 43 7.17 -5.50 -14.77
C GLY A 43 8.56 -5.63 -14.15
N LEU A 44 9.40 -6.46 -14.76
CA LEU A 44 10.81 -6.59 -14.38
C LEU A 44 11.69 -5.67 -15.26
N HIS A 45 12.83 -5.27 -14.72
CA HIS A 45 13.82 -4.44 -15.40
C HIS A 45 15.23 -4.85 -15.02
N GLY A 46 16.24 -4.36 -15.74
CA GLY A 46 17.64 -4.49 -15.36
C GLY A 46 18.07 -5.92 -15.06
N GLN A 47 18.64 -6.12 -13.87
CA GLN A 47 19.19 -7.41 -13.45
C GLN A 47 18.12 -8.38 -12.95
N GLU A 48 16.96 -7.88 -12.54
CA GLU A 48 15.80 -8.67 -12.14
C GLU A 48 15.23 -9.43 -13.35
N ALA A 49 15.16 -8.80 -14.53
CA ALA A 49 14.77 -9.47 -15.77
C ALA A 49 15.82 -10.51 -16.24
N VAL A 50 17.11 -10.22 -16.03
CA VAL A 50 18.19 -11.20 -16.30
C VAL A 50 18.11 -12.38 -15.35
N LEU A 51 17.74 -12.15 -14.08
CA LEU A 51 17.56 -13.22 -13.10
C LEU A 51 16.41 -14.14 -13.51
N GLU A 52 15.27 -13.59 -13.95
CA GLU A 52 14.14 -14.38 -14.48
C GLU A 52 14.60 -15.28 -15.64
N GLN A 53 15.28 -14.72 -16.65
CA GLN A 53 15.79 -15.48 -17.80
C GLN A 53 16.77 -16.60 -17.39
N LEU A 54 17.65 -16.33 -16.42
CA LEU A 54 18.59 -17.34 -15.91
C LEU A 54 17.90 -18.43 -15.09
N LEU A 55 16.84 -18.10 -14.36
CA LEU A 55 16.03 -19.08 -13.62
C LEU A 55 15.29 -20.00 -14.59
N ASP A 56 14.68 -19.45 -15.64
CA ASP A 56 14.02 -20.21 -16.70
C ASP A 56 14.99 -21.19 -17.36
N GLU A 57 16.16 -20.71 -17.80
CA GLU A 57 17.21 -21.53 -18.41
C GLU A 57 17.71 -22.63 -17.45
N TYR A 58 17.81 -22.31 -16.15
CA TYR A 58 18.23 -23.26 -15.13
C TYR A 58 17.23 -24.40 -14.94
N TRP A 59 15.93 -24.08 -14.83
CA TRP A 59 14.90 -25.10 -14.66
C TRP A 59 14.80 -26.02 -15.88
N GLU A 60 14.92 -25.46 -17.09
CA GLU A 60 14.99 -26.24 -18.33
C GLU A 60 16.21 -27.18 -18.34
N ALA A 61 17.40 -26.64 -18.03
CA ALA A 61 18.63 -27.42 -18.01
C ALA A 61 18.59 -28.55 -16.97
N GLN A 62 17.99 -28.31 -15.80
CA GLN A 62 17.87 -29.29 -14.72
C GLN A 62 17.04 -30.50 -15.16
N GLN A 63 15.95 -30.28 -15.88
CA GLN A 63 15.04 -31.35 -16.32
C GLN A 63 15.62 -32.18 -17.46
N LEU A 64 16.32 -31.53 -18.39
CA LEU A 64 17.00 -32.22 -19.49
C LEU A 64 18.24 -33.00 -19.02
N GLY A 65 18.60 -32.92 -17.73
CA GLY A 65 19.82 -33.52 -17.19
C GLY A 65 21.08 -32.92 -17.84
N SER A 66 21.03 -31.65 -18.22
CA SER A 66 22.05 -30.98 -19.00
C SER A 66 23.31 -30.70 -18.18
N SER A 67 24.48 -30.73 -18.84
CA SER A 67 25.74 -30.31 -18.21
C SER A 67 25.80 -28.80 -17.90
N ARG A 68 24.86 -28.01 -18.44
CA ARG A 68 24.75 -26.56 -18.20
C ARG A 68 24.27 -26.18 -16.80
N VAL A 69 23.70 -27.12 -16.05
CA VAL A 69 23.14 -26.87 -14.70
C VAL A 69 24.17 -26.24 -13.76
N GLN A 70 25.39 -26.77 -13.71
CA GLN A 70 26.42 -26.30 -12.78
C GLN A 70 26.91 -24.87 -13.10
N PRO A 71 27.24 -24.53 -14.36
CA PRO A 71 27.50 -23.15 -14.75
C PRO A 71 26.36 -22.18 -14.41
N LEU A 72 25.10 -22.58 -14.61
CA LEU A 72 23.92 -21.76 -14.32
C LEU A 72 23.75 -21.50 -12.82
N ARG A 73 23.93 -22.51 -11.98
CA ARG A 73 23.91 -22.35 -10.51
C ARG A 73 24.94 -21.33 -10.04
N ALA A 74 26.14 -21.36 -10.59
CA ALA A 74 27.19 -20.40 -10.25
C ALA A 74 26.82 -18.97 -10.63
N GLN A 75 26.23 -18.77 -11.83
CA GLN A 75 25.75 -17.46 -12.27
C GLN A 75 24.58 -16.96 -11.42
N LEU A 76 23.59 -17.82 -11.14
CA LEU A 76 22.45 -17.52 -10.28
C LEU A 76 22.90 -17.13 -8.88
N ARG A 77 23.82 -17.87 -8.27
CA ARG A 77 24.39 -17.54 -6.96
C ARG A 77 25.03 -16.15 -6.97
N GLN A 78 25.87 -15.85 -7.97
CA GLN A 78 26.51 -14.53 -8.08
C GLN A 78 25.48 -13.40 -8.25
N LEU A 79 24.45 -13.63 -9.07
CA LEU A 79 23.43 -12.63 -9.34
C LEU A 79 22.51 -12.39 -8.12
N LEU A 80 22.12 -13.44 -7.40
CA LEU A 80 21.33 -13.32 -6.17
C LEU A 80 22.06 -12.52 -5.09
N VAL A 81 23.36 -12.79 -4.90
CA VAL A 81 24.22 -12.01 -3.98
C VAL A 81 24.31 -10.56 -4.43
N LYS A 82 24.56 -10.32 -5.73
CA LYS A 82 24.65 -8.98 -6.30
C LYS A 82 23.35 -8.18 -6.17
N LEU A 83 22.21 -8.86 -6.31
CA LEU A 83 20.89 -8.25 -6.19
C LEU A 83 20.44 -8.09 -4.73
N HIS A 84 21.22 -8.56 -3.74
CA HIS A 84 20.84 -8.54 -2.33
C HIS A 84 19.52 -9.28 -2.05
N LEU A 85 19.21 -10.35 -2.81
CA LEU A 85 18.02 -11.19 -2.61
C LEU A 85 18.27 -12.36 -1.64
N THR A 86 19.27 -12.22 -0.77
CA THR A 86 19.71 -13.23 0.20
C THR A 86 18.99 -13.11 1.54
N ASP A 87 18.37 -11.98 1.88
CA ASP A 87 18.01 -11.69 3.28
C ASP A 87 16.59 -12.13 3.65
N GLN A 88 16.33 -13.44 3.71
CA GLN A 88 15.12 -13.97 4.37
C GLN A 88 15.40 -14.19 5.88
N PRO A 89 14.39 -14.12 6.76
CA PRO A 89 14.54 -14.50 8.17
C PRO A 89 15.19 -15.89 8.31
N GLY A 90 16.23 -15.99 9.15
CA GLY A 90 17.02 -17.22 9.31
C GLY A 90 18.19 -17.37 8.35
N ASP A 91 18.39 -16.46 7.39
CA ASP A 91 19.60 -16.45 6.56
C ASP A 91 20.78 -15.97 7.39
N THR A 92 21.67 -16.89 7.70
CA THR A 92 22.95 -16.56 8.30
C THR A 92 24.03 -16.92 7.30
N ALA A 93 25.12 -16.14 7.26
CA ALA A 93 26.34 -16.53 6.54
C ALA A 93 26.75 -17.98 6.89
N ARG A 94 26.47 -18.41 8.12
CA ARG A 94 26.61 -19.78 8.60
C ARG A 94 25.75 -20.82 7.87
N ALA A 95 24.51 -20.51 7.51
CA ALA A 95 23.64 -21.43 6.76
C ALA A 95 24.15 -21.62 5.32
N ALA A 96 24.60 -20.53 4.68
CA ALA A 96 25.22 -20.57 3.36
C ALA A 96 26.58 -21.31 3.36
N GLU A 97 27.33 -21.25 4.46
CA GLU A 97 28.60 -21.98 4.65
C GLU A 97 28.41 -23.46 4.99
N ALA A 98 27.36 -23.81 5.73
CA ALA A 98 27.12 -25.18 6.19
C ALA A 98 26.63 -26.13 5.07
N ASP A 99 25.71 -25.67 4.21
CA ASP A 99 25.26 -26.39 3.02
C ASP A 99 24.96 -25.41 1.87
N PRO A 100 25.98 -25.04 1.07
CA PRO A 100 25.84 -24.06 -0.01
C PRO A 100 24.86 -24.44 -1.12
N GLU A 101 24.59 -25.73 -1.29
CA GLU A 101 23.72 -26.24 -2.35
C GLU A 101 22.26 -26.25 -1.89
N ALA A 102 21.98 -26.75 -0.68
CA ALA A 102 20.64 -26.66 -0.10
C ALA A 102 20.21 -25.20 0.11
N TRP A 103 21.15 -24.33 0.52
CA TRP A 103 20.91 -22.89 0.61
C TRP A 103 20.49 -22.31 -0.74
N LEU A 104 21.23 -22.62 -1.82
CA LEU A 104 20.92 -22.10 -3.15
C LEU A 104 19.55 -22.60 -3.62
N ASP A 105 19.24 -23.88 -3.46
CA ASP A 105 17.96 -24.45 -3.89
C ASP A 105 16.74 -23.79 -3.24
N GLY A 106 16.82 -23.49 -1.93
CA GLY A 106 15.78 -22.73 -1.24
C GLY A 106 15.62 -21.30 -1.78
N ARG A 107 16.73 -20.66 -2.16
CA ARG A 107 16.76 -19.29 -2.66
C ARG A 107 16.23 -19.16 -4.09
N LEU A 108 16.46 -20.14 -4.95
CA LEU A 108 15.97 -20.10 -6.33
C LEU A 108 14.44 -20.05 -6.38
N ASN A 109 13.76 -20.88 -5.58
CA ASN A 109 12.30 -20.86 -5.48
C ASN A 109 11.76 -19.56 -4.87
N ALA A 110 12.40 -19.05 -3.82
CA ALA A 110 12.00 -17.80 -3.18
C ALA A 110 12.20 -16.59 -4.10
N ALA A 111 13.30 -16.57 -4.86
CA ALA A 111 13.60 -15.52 -5.83
C ALA A 111 12.57 -15.54 -6.98
N ASP A 112 12.25 -16.70 -7.52
CA ASP A 112 11.24 -16.87 -8.57
C ASP A 112 9.86 -16.32 -8.15
N GLY A 113 9.36 -16.74 -6.98
CA GLY A 113 8.11 -16.21 -6.41
C GLY A 113 8.15 -14.70 -6.15
N TYR A 114 9.29 -14.18 -5.69
CA TYR A 114 9.47 -12.75 -5.45
C TYR A 114 9.53 -11.93 -6.74
N LEU A 115 10.19 -12.43 -7.80
CA LEU A 115 10.18 -11.81 -9.11
C LEU A 115 8.76 -11.74 -9.69
N CYS A 116 7.96 -12.80 -9.53
CA CYS A 116 6.54 -12.76 -9.89
C CYS A 116 5.80 -11.66 -9.13
N GLU A 117 6.03 -11.53 -7.82
CA GLU A 117 5.44 -10.47 -7.00
C GLU A 117 5.83 -9.05 -7.49
N LEU A 118 7.12 -8.83 -7.81
CA LEU A 118 7.62 -7.57 -8.36
C LEU A 118 7.02 -7.27 -9.74
N LYS A 119 6.94 -8.27 -10.62
CA LYS A 119 6.41 -8.18 -11.98
C LYS A 119 4.94 -7.76 -11.98
N GLU A 120 4.14 -8.33 -11.08
CA GLU A 120 2.70 -8.09 -10.95
C GLU A 120 2.31 -6.89 -10.08
N ALA A 121 3.27 -6.30 -9.35
CA ALA A 121 3.03 -5.13 -8.53
C ALA A 121 2.37 -4.00 -9.36
N GLN A 122 1.34 -3.38 -8.81
CA GLN A 122 0.74 -2.20 -9.42
C GLN A 122 1.46 -0.96 -8.96
N ILE A 123 1.82 -0.11 -9.90
CA ILE A 123 2.49 1.16 -9.66
C ILE A 123 1.80 2.26 -10.45
N ARG A 124 1.94 3.50 -9.98
CA ARG A 124 1.59 4.67 -10.80
C ARG A 124 2.56 4.82 -11.96
N LEU A 125 2.03 5.11 -13.14
CA LEU A 125 2.80 5.28 -14.38
C LEU A 125 2.80 6.73 -14.88
N GLY A 126 2.51 7.68 -14.00
CA GLY A 126 2.38 9.09 -14.31
C GLY A 126 1.60 9.81 -13.22
N LEU A 127 1.12 11.01 -13.53
CA LEU A 127 0.25 11.80 -12.65
C LEU A 127 -1.07 12.10 -13.34
N HIS A 128 -2.12 12.33 -12.56
CA HIS A 128 -3.38 12.83 -13.10
C HIS A 128 -3.22 14.28 -13.59
N ARG A 129 -3.91 14.63 -14.67
CA ARG A 129 -4.11 16.02 -15.10
C ARG A 129 -5.59 16.30 -15.10
N LEU A 130 -6.02 17.25 -14.27
CA LEU A 130 -7.44 17.59 -14.11
C LEU A 130 -8.08 17.87 -15.47
N GLY A 131 -9.20 17.19 -15.75
CA GLY A 131 -9.95 17.37 -16.99
C GLY A 131 -9.29 16.75 -18.23
N SER A 132 -8.30 15.88 -18.08
CA SER A 132 -7.61 15.20 -19.18
C SER A 132 -7.67 13.69 -19.03
N ARG A 133 -7.77 12.98 -20.17
CA ARG A 133 -7.62 11.52 -20.20
C ARG A 133 -6.14 11.13 -20.16
N PRO A 134 -5.80 9.96 -19.59
CA PRO A 134 -4.47 9.37 -19.75
C PRO A 134 -4.17 9.09 -21.22
N GLU A 135 -2.89 8.86 -21.55
CA GLU A 135 -2.52 8.35 -22.87
C GLU A 135 -3.20 6.99 -23.14
N PRO A 136 -3.57 6.66 -24.39
CA PRO A 136 -4.42 5.49 -24.69
C PRO A 136 -3.96 4.18 -24.05
N ARG A 137 -2.65 3.90 -24.10
CA ARG A 137 -2.06 2.71 -23.48
C ARG A 137 -2.19 2.71 -21.96
N LEU A 138 -1.92 3.85 -21.31
CA LEU A 138 -2.04 4.01 -19.86
C LEU A 138 -3.51 3.95 -19.41
N GLU A 139 -4.43 4.45 -20.23
CA GLU A 139 -5.87 4.33 -20.00
C GLU A 139 -6.33 2.86 -20.10
N GLY A 140 -5.79 2.09 -21.05
CA GLY A 140 -6.01 0.64 -21.16
C GLY A 140 -5.51 -0.12 -19.93
N GLU A 141 -4.30 0.19 -19.45
CA GLU A 141 -3.75 -0.42 -18.23
C GLU A 141 -4.58 -0.06 -16.99
N LEU A 142 -5.00 1.20 -16.85
CA LEU A 142 -5.90 1.61 -15.79
C LEU A 142 -7.25 0.88 -15.89
N LEU A 143 -7.83 0.77 -17.08
CA LEU A 143 -9.09 0.06 -17.29
C LEU A 143 -8.97 -1.42 -16.89
N LEU A 144 -7.85 -2.08 -17.21
CA LEU A 144 -7.57 -3.44 -16.75
C LEU A 144 -7.48 -3.52 -15.23
N ALA A 145 -6.76 -2.60 -14.59
CA ALA A 145 -6.63 -2.54 -13.13
C ALA A 145 -7.99 -2.41 -12.42
N LEU A 146 -8.96 -1.73 -13.04
CA LEU A 146 -10.34 -1.60 -12.55
C LEU A 146 -11.22 -2.82 -12.90
N ALA A 147 -10.99 -3.44 -14.06
CA ALA A 147 -11.78 -4.57 -14.56
C ALA A 147 -11.42 -5.90 -13.89
N ARG A 148 -10.20 -6.06 -13.39
CA ARG A 148 -9.74 -7.29 -12.75
C ARG A 148 -10.30 -7.52 -11.34
N ALA A 149 -10.71 -6.46 -10.63
CA ALA A 149 -11.24 -6.58 -9.27
C ALA A 149 -12.69 -7.11 -9.29
N PRO A 150 -13.01 -8.23 -8.60
CA PRO A 150 -14.38 -8.68 -8.43
C PRO A 150 -15.19 -7.68 -7.59
N GLY A 151 -16.51 -7.75 -7.70
CA GLY A 151 -17.44 -6.95 -6.91
C GLY A 151 -18.76 -7.68 -6.66
N PRO A 152 -19.71 -7.07 -5.94
CA PRO A 152 -21.00 -7.69 -5.65
C PRO A 152 -21.74 -8.10 -6.94
N GLY A 153 -21.89 -9.42 -7.16
CA GLY A 153 -22.52 -9.96 -8.36
C GLY A 153 -21.70 -9.81 -9.65
N ARG A 154 -20.42 -9.45 -9.57
CA ARG A 154 -19.52 -9.24 -10.71
C ARG A 154 -18.19 -9.97 -10.50
N GLN A 155 -17.83 -10.82 -11.46
CA GLN A 155 -16.51 -11.46 -11.54
C GLN A 155 -15.48 -10.54 -12.18
N GLY A 156 -14.21 -10.63 -11.78
CA GLY A 156 -13.11 -9.92 -12.43
C GLY A 156 -12.85 -10.43 -13.86
N LEU A 157 -12.36 -9.58 -14.75
CA LEU A 157 -12.14 -9.94 -16.17
C LEU A 157 -11.16 -11.10 -16.35
N THR A 158 -10.05 -11.11 -15.59
CA THR A 158 -9.07 -12.20 -15.63
C THR A 158 -9.62 -13.51 -15.07
N GLN A 159 -10.46 -13.44 -14.03
CA GLN A 159 -11.15 -14.61 -13.49
C GLN A 159 -12.14 -15.19 -14.52
N ALA A 160 -12.88 -14.34 -15.23
CA ALA A 160 -13.82 -14.78 -16.26
C ALA A 160 -13.11 -15.49 -17.44
N LEU A 161 -11.90 -15.02 -17.80
CA LEU A 161 -11.06 -15.70 -18.78
C LEU A 161 -10.53 -17.04 -18.27
N ALA A 162 -10.08 -17.09 -17.01
CA ALA A 162 -9.65 -18.34 -16.39
C ALA A 162 -10.79 -19.38 -16.39
N ASP A 163 -12.03 -18.98 -16.06
CA ASP A 163 -13.20 -19.85 -16.08
C ASP A 163 -13.53 -20.39 -17.48
N ASP A 164 -13.48 -19.55 -18.52
CA ASP A 164 -13.76 -19.98 -19.89
C ASP A 164 -12.68 -20.94 -20.43
N LEU A 165 -11.43 -20.75 -20.00
CA LEU A 165 -10.32 -21.67 -20.25
C LEU A 165 -10.33 -22.89 -19.32
N GLN A 166 -11.29 -22.95 -18.40
CA GLN A 166 -11.46 -23.99 -17.38
C GLN A 166 -10.25 -24.16 -16.47
N LEU A 167 -9.47 -23.12 -16.23
CA LEU A 167 -8.29 -23.20 -15.35
C LEU A 167 -8.72 -23.45 -13.90
N GLY A 168 -7.93 -24.22 -13.17
CA GLY A 168 -8.11 -24.47 -11.73
C GLY A 168 -7.67 -23.31 -10.83
N LEU A 169 -7.00 -22.30 -11.41
CA LEU A 169 -6.49 -21.12 -10.70
C LEU A 169 -7.50 -19.95 -10.69
N ASP A 170 -7.50 -19.18 -9.61
CA ASP A 170 -8.18 -17.89 -9.48
C ASP A 170 -7.15 -16.74 -9.54
N PRO A 171 -7.07 -15.98 -10.67
CA PRO A 171 -6.10 -14.90 -10.84
C PRO A 171 -6.15 -13.78 -9.79
N TRP A 172 -7.30 -13.63 -9.11
CA TRP A 172 -7.48 -12.60 -8.09
C TRP A 172 -7.02 -13.08 -6.71
N ARG A 173 -7.20 -14.38 -6.42
CA ARG A 173 -7.07 -14.95 -5.08
C ARG A 173 -5.82 -15.80 -4.87
N ASP A 174 -5.26 -16.41 -5.91
CA ASP A 174 -4.17 -17.36 -5.69
C ASP A 174 -2.81 -16.68 -5.52
N GLY A 175 -1.90 -17.37 -4.84
CA GLY A 175 -0.52 -16.91 -4.64
C GLY A 175 0.27 -17.00 -5.94
N LEU A 176 0.94 -15.91 -6.34
CA LEU A 176 1.66 -15.82 -7.61
C LEU A 176 2.87 -16.77 -7.67
N ASP A 177 3.41 -17.14 -6.51
CA ASP A 177 4.56 -18.01 -6.30
C ASP A 177 4.22 -19.51 -6.33
N GLN A 178 2.93 -19.85 -6.38
CA GLN A 178 2.48 -21.24 -6.42
C GLN A 178 2.82 -21.88 -7.79
N PRO A 179 3.17 -23.17 -7.83
CA PRO A 179 3.40 -23.87 -9.08
C PRO A 179 2.10 -23.98 -9.90
N LEU A 180 2.21 -23.83 -11.21
CA LEU A 180 1.10 -24.04 -12.14
C LEU A 180 0.85 -25.53 -12.36
N ASP A 181 -0.41 -25.96 -12.23
CA ASP A 181 -0.78 -27.35 -12.48
C ASP A 181 -0.57 -27.74 -13.95
N SER A 182 -0.15 -28.99 -14.17
CA SER A 182 0.07 -29.55 -15.51
C SER A 182 -1.19 -29.51 -16.40
N THR A 183 -2.37 -29.66 -15.81
CA THR A 183 -3.65 -29.58 -16.53
C THR A 183 -3.92 -28.16 -17.03
N ASP A 184 -3.65 -27.17 -16.18
CA ASP A 184 -3.84 -25.76 -16.52
C ASP A 184 -2.82 -25.30 -17.55
N LEU A 185 -1.58 -25.74 -17.45
CA LEU A 185 -0.56 -25.50 -18.47
C LEU A 185 -0.99 -26.07 -19.84
N GLU A 186 -1.52 -27.30 -19.88
CA GLU A 186 -2.00 -27.91 -21.11
C GLU A 186 -3.21 -27.14 -21.69
N ARG A 187 -4.13 -26.68 -20.86
CA ARG A 187 -5.26 -25.81 -21.27
C ARG A 187 -4.77 -24.47 -21.85
N LEU A 188 -3.79 -23.85 -21.22
CA LEU A 188 -3.19 -22.61 -21.71
C LEU A 188 -2.48 -22.81 -23.06
N ARG A 189 -1.79 -23.93 -23.26
CA ARG A 189 -1.22 -24.32 -24.57
C ARG A 189 -2.29 -24.52 -25.63
N GLN A 190 -3.36 -25.24 -25.31
CA GLN A 190 -4.48 -25.48 -26.22
C GLN A 190 -5.21 -24.18 -26.60
N SER A 191 -5.26 -23.20 -25.70
CA SER A 191 -5.82 -21.88 -25.98
C SER A 191 -4.96 -21.02 -26.91
N GLY A 192 -3.69 -21.37 -27.11
CA GLY A 192 -2.70 -20.57 -27.84
C GLY A 192 -2.14 -19.37 -27.06
N LEU A 193 -2.53 -19.18 -25.79
CA LEU A 193 -1.95 -18.15 -24.90
C LEU A 193 -0.54 -18.52 -24.44
N TRP A 194 -0.27 -19.81 -24.25
CA TRP A 194 1.05 -20.30 -23.87
C TRP A 194 1.82 -20.79 -25.10
N SER A 195 3.05 -20.31 -25.27
CA SER A 195 3.99 -20.83 -26.26
C SER A 195 5.34 -21.10 -25.60
N ASP A 196 5.91 -22.27 -25.85
CA ASP A 196 7.20 -22.68 -25.28
C ASP A 196 8.37 -21.78 -25.76
N GLU A 197 8.18 -20.95 -26.80
CA GLU A 197 9.14 -19.94 -27.27
C GLU A 197 9.08 -18.59 -26.51
N ARG A 198 7.96 -18.25 -25.85
CA ARG A 198 7.78 -16.97 -25.13
C ARG A 198 8.15 -17.05 -23.65
N LEU A 199 8.15 -18.26 -23.10
CA LEU A 199 8.53 -18.60 -21.73
C LEU A 199 9.25 -19.96 -21.83
N PRO A 200 10.60 -19.99 -21.93
CA PRO A 200 11.36 -21.24 -22.07
C PRO A 200 11.30 -22.00 -20.75
N GLY A 201 10.26 -22.82 -20.56
CA GLY A 201 10.06 -23.47 -19.27
C GLY A 201 8.68 -24.10 -19.14
N GLY A 202 8.40 -25.13 -19.94
CA GLY A 202 7.17 -25.92 -19.80
C GLY A 202 7.02 -26.62 -18.44
N HIS A 203 8.03 -26.54 -17.56
CA HIS A 203 8.09 -27.21 -16.27
C HIS A 203 8.83 -26.25 -15.31
N GLY A 204 8.15 -25.79 -14.27
CA GLY A 204 8.57 -24.66 -13.43
C GLY A 204 7.67 -23.43 -13.53
N ALA A 205 6.76 -23.40 -14.51
CA ALA A 205 5.74 -22.36 -14.66
C ALA A 205 4.99 -22.09 -13.35
N ARG A 206 4.85 -20.82 -12.98
CA ARG A 206 4.11 -20.38 -11.79
C ARG A 206 2.71 -19.90 -12.16
N LEU A 207 1.84 -19.82 -11.17
CA LEU A 207 0.55 -19.15 -11.34
C LEU A 207 0.72 -17.70 -11.80
N GLY A 208 1.77 -17.01 -11.33
CA GLY A 208 2.12 -15.66 -11.78
C GLY A 208 2.30 -15.54 -13.29
N ASP A 209 2.93 -16.52 -13.94
CA ASP A 209 3.16 -16.50 -15.40
C ASP A 209 1.85 -16.70 -16.17
N ALA A 210 1.03 -17.64 -15.72
CA ALA A 210 -0.31 -17.83 -16.28
C ALA A 210 -1.14 -16.54 -16.16
N ILE A 211 -1.20 -15.95 -14.96
CA ILE A 211 -1.92 -14.70 -14.70
C ILE A 211 -1.40 -13.56 -15.60
N ALA A 212 -0.08 -13.46 -15.78
CA ALA A 212 0.52 -12.45 -16.63
C ALA A 212 0.06 -12.56 -18.09
N LEU A 213 -0.07 -13.79 -18.62
CA LEU A 213 -0.59 -14.05 -19.96
C LEU A 213 -2.08 -13.71 -20.09
N LEU A 214 -2.88 -14.08 -19.08
CA LEU A 214 -4.30 -13.73 -19.04
C LEU A 214 -4.47 -12.21 -19.05
N GLU A 215 -3.71 -11.49 -18.24
CA GLU A 215 -3.74 -10.02 -18.17
C GLU A 215 -3.30 -9.36 -19.47
N ALA A 216 -2.23 -9.84 -20.11
CA ALA A 216 -1.76 -9.32 -21.40
C ALA A 216 -2.86 -9.47 -22.47
N TRP A 217 -3.51 -10.63 -22.54
CA TRP A 217 -4.63 -10.82 -23.45
C TRP A 217 -5.81 -9.91 -23.12
N CYS A 218 -6.17 -9.78 -21.83
CA CYS A 218 -7.25 -8.90 -21.41
C CYS A 218 -6.97 -7.44 -21.79
N LEU A 219 -5.71 -6.99 -21.64
CA LEU A 219 -5.29 -5.65 -22.02
C LEU A 219 -5.51 -5.40 -23.52
N ASP A 220 -5.13 -6.34 -24.39
CA ASP A 220 -5.34 -6.23 -25.84
C ASP A 220 -6.82 -6.10 -26.21
N GLN A 221 -7.70 -6.86 -25.53
CA GLN A 221 -9.15 -6.75 -25.73
C GLN A 221 -9.68 -5.38 -25.27
N LEU A 222 -9.24 -4.90 -24.11
CA LEU A 222 -9.65 -3.59 -23.56
C LEU A 222 -9.13 -2.43 -24.42
N GLN A 223 -7.92 -2.54 -24.98
CA GLN A 223 -7.37 -1.57 -25.92
C GLN A 223 -8.24 -1.49 -27.19
N SER A 224 -8.64 -2.65 -27.72
CA SER A 224 -9.54 -2.71 -28.87
C SER A 224 -10.90 -2.03 -28.59
N LEU A 225 -11.44 -2.16 -27.37
CA LEU A 225 -12.67 -1.46 -26.96
C LEU A 225 -12.49 0.06 -26.91
N LEU A 226 -11.35 0.55 -26.44
CA LEU A 226 -11.02 1.98 -26.40
C LEU A 226 -10.90 2.56 -27.81
N ASP A 227 -10.28 1.83 -28.74
CA ASP A 227 -10.08 2.27 -30.12
C ASP A 227 -11.42 2.38 -30.88
N VAL A 228 -12.35 1.44 -30.70
CA VAL A 228 -13.70 1.49 -31.30
C VAL A 228 -14.54 2.64 -30.70
N GLY A 229 -14.38 2.92 -29.40
CA GLY A 229 -15.04 4.07 -28.77
C GLY A 229 -14.58 5.43 -29.33
N SER A 230 -13.33 5.53 -29.77
CA SER A 230 -12.75 6.75 -30.34
C SER A 230 -13.22 7.06 -31.77
N THR A 231 -13.54 6.03 -32.56
CA THR A 231 -14.00 6.19 -33.96
C THR A 231 -15.47 6.56 -34.06
N SER A 232 -16.32 6.09 -33.13
CA SER A 232 -17.75 6.43 -33.08
C SER A 232 -18.06 7.88 -32.67
N THR A 233 -17.11 8.59 -32.06
CA THR A 233 -17.28 10.00 -31.64
C THR A 233 -16.83 11.03 -32.67
N SER A 234 -16.27 10.60 -33.81
CA SER A 234 -15.76 11.49 -34.87
C SER A 234 -16.59 11.54 -36.16
N SER A 235 -17.74 10.85 -36.24
CA SER A 235 -18.61 10.87 -37.44
C SER A 235 -19.93 11.60 -37.18
N GLY A 236 -19.88 12.92 -37.33
CA GLY A 236 -21.06 13.71 -37.68
C GLY A 236 -21.38 13.54 -39.16
N SER A 237 -22.62 13.13 -39.44
CA SER A 237 -23.32 13.08 -40.75
C SER A 237 -23.05 11.90 -41.70
N GLY A 238 -24.15 11.19 -42.01
CA GLY A 238 -24.38 10.55 -43.31
C GLY A 238 -23.98 9.07 -43.44
N ASP A 239 -24.86 8.16 -43.00
CA ASP A 239 -25.54 7.17 -43.86
C ASP A 239 -25.90 5.89 -43.10
N SER A 240 -27.19 5.56 -43.16
CA SER A 240 -27.75 4.29 -42.73
C SER A 240 -27.38 3.19 -43.72
N ALA A 241 -26.33 2.42 -43.44
CA ALA A 241 -26.09 1.14 -44.10
C ALA A 241 -25.22 0.19 -43.23
N SER A 242 -25.71 -1.05 -43.11
CA SER A 242 -25.06 -2.28 -42.58
C SER A 242 -24.61 -2.29 -41.11
N SER A 243 -25.51 -2.78 -40.25
CA SER A 243 -25.25 -3.19 -38.86
C SER A 243 -24.63 -4.60 -38.73
N ASP A 244 -23.95 -5.14 -39.75
CA ASP A 244 -23.64 -6.59 -39.80
C ASP A 244 -22.23 -6.98 -40.29
N SER A 245 -21.20 -6.12 -40.22
CA SER A 245 -19.87 -6.53 -40.75
C SER A 245 -18.63 -6.12 -39.96
N VAL A 246 -18.67 -6.17 -38.62
CA VAL A 246 -17.44 -6.28 -37.79
C VAL A 246 -17.64 -7.32 -36.68
N ALA A 247 -18.27 -8.44 -37.01
CA ALA A 247 -18.04 -9.70 -36.33
C ALA A 247 -16.96 -10.45 -37.11
N ALA A 248 -15.98 -11.03 -36.41
CA ALA A 248 -14.86 -11.82 -36.93
C ALA A 248 -13.57 -11.05 -37.30
N ALA A 249 -12.88 -10.51 -36.30
CA ALA A 249 -11.45 -10.79 -36.18
C ALA A 249 -11.31 -11.92 -35.16
N HIS A 250 -10.67 -13.03 -35.54
CA HIS A 250 -10.50 -14.22 -34.70
C HIS A 250 -9.77 -13.87 -33.40
N VAL A 251 -10.54 -13.71 -32.33
CA VAL A 251 -10.08 -13.64 -30.95
C VAL A 251 -10.08 -15.07 -30.41
N ILE A 252 -9.02 -15.48 -29.70
CA ILE A 252 -8.96 -16.69 -28.87
C ILE A 252 -10.34 -16.96 -28.28
N GLY A 253 -10.88 -18.17 -28.43
CA GLY A 253 -12.28 -18.51 -28.14
C GLY A 253 -12.75 -17.97 -26.78
N CYS A 254 -13.29 -16.76 -26.77
CA CYS A 254 -13.76 -16.12 -25.56
C CYS A 254 -15.11 -16.77 -25.25
N GLY A 255 -15.15 -17.55 -24.18
CA GLY A 255 -16.36 -18.20 -23.74
C GLY A 255 -17.38 -17.18 -23.19
N PRO A 256 -18.55 -17.68 -22.75
CA PRO A 256 -19.64 -16.84 -22.31
C PRO A 256 -19.33 -16.05 -21.02
N ALA A 257 -18.36 -16.44 -20.19
CA ALA A 257 -18.02 -15.68 -18.99
C ALA A 257 -17.27 -14.39 -19.35
N THR A 258 -16.21 -14.51 -20.16
CA THR A 258 -15.38 -13.40 -20.63
C THR A 258 -16.20 -12.41 -21.44
N GLN A 259 -17.04 -12.89 -22.37
CA GLN A 259 -17.91 -12.02 -23.16
C GLN A 259 -18.87 -11.21 -22.30
N ARG A 260 -19.47 -11.83 -21.26
CA ARG A 260 -20.33 -11.09 -20.31
C ARG A 260 -19.54 -10.04 -19.53
N CYS A 261 -18.32 -10.34 -19.10
CA CYS A 261 -17.49 -9.38 -18.38
C CYS A 261 -17.06 -8.22 -19.28
N LEU A 262 -16.62 -8.48 -20.52
CA LEU A 262 -16.30 -7.45 -21.51
C LEU A 262 -17.50 -6.56 -21.82
N GLU A 263 -18.70 -7.15 -21.94
CA GLU A 263 -19.94 -6.40 -22.14
C GLU A 263 -20.24 -5.49 -20.94
N GLN A 264 -20.08 -5.98 -19.71
CA GLN A 264 -20.23 -5.16 -18.50
C GLN A 264 -19.21 -4.02 -18.45
N VAL A 265 -17.96 -4.29 -18.84
CA VAL A 265 -16.93 -3.23 -18.94
C VAL A 265 -17.36 -2.18 -19.97
N ARG A 266 -17.79 -2.61 -21.16
CA ARG A 266 -18.26 -1.73 -22.24
C ARG A 266 -19.48 -0.89 -21.85
N GLN A 267 -20.46 -1.48 -21.19
CA GLN A 267 -21.72 -0.81 -20.85
C GLN A 267 -21.64 0.07 -19.60
N HIS A 268 -20.76 -0.25 -18.65
CA HIS A 268 -20.78 0.38 -17.32
C HIS A 268 -19.47 1.02 -16.91
N LEU A 269 -18.34 0.32 -17.05
CA LEU A 269 -17.06 0.81 -16.53
C LEU A 269 -16.40 1.83 -17.47
N LEU A 270 -16.29 1.47 -18.75
CA LEU A 270 -15.65 2.28 -19.77
C LEU A 270 -16.33 3.67 -19.94
N PRO A 271 -17.67 3.79 -20.01
CA PRO A 271 -18.32 5.09 -20.11
C PRO A 271 -18.07 5.97 -18.87
N ARG A 272 -17.98 5.37 -17.68
CA ARG A 272 -17.69 6.12 -16.44
C ARG A 272 -16.25 6.61 -16.42
N LEU A 273 -15.29 5.76 -16.79
CA LEU A 273 -13.87 6.13 -16.85
C LEU A 273 -13.64 7.26 -17.87
N THR A 274 -14.13 7.08 -19.10
CA THR A 274 -13.92 8.04 -20.20
C THR A 274 -14.63 9.38 -19.97
N ALA A 275 -15.73 9.39 -19.20
CA ALA A 275 -16.43 10.62 -18.84
C ALA A 275 -15.71 11.46 -17.74
N CYS A 276 -14.74 10.89 -17.01
CA CYS A 276 -14.10 11.56 -15.88
C CYS A 276 -13.49 12.93 -16.26
N ALA A 277 -12.73 12.98 -17.35
CA ALA A 277 -12.10 14.21 -17.82
C ALA A 277 -13.10 15.33 -18.11
N GLU A 278 -14.17 15.03 -18.86
CA GLU A 278 -15.18 16.05 -19.16
C GLU A 278 -15.92 16.49 -17.90
N ARG A 279 -16.30 15.53 -17.04
CA ARG A 279 -17.03 15.81 -15.80
C ARG A 279 -16.23 16.64 -14.81
N GLU A 280 -14.93 16.38 -14.66
CA GLU A 280 -14.04 17.18 -13.84
C GLU A 280 -14.02 18.65 -14.29
N ARG A 281 -13.93 18.88 -15.61
CA ARG A 281 -13.93 20.24 -16.19
C ARG A 281 -15.28 20.92 -16.00
N GLU A 282 -16.37 20.24 -16.35
CA GLU A 282 -17.74 20.74 -16.19
C GLU A 282 -18.04 21.10 -14.74
N ALA A 283 -17.65 20.24 -13.79
CA ALA A 283 -17.90 20.45 -12.38
C ALA A 283 -17.09 21.63 -11.82
N LEU A 284 -15.82 21.77 -12.22
CA LEU A 284 -15.01 22.92 -11.82
C LEU A 284 -15.61 24.23 -12.35
N MET A 285 -15.92 24.30 -13.65
CA MET A 285 -16.51 25.50 -14.26
C MET A 285 -17.90 25.80 -13.68
N GLY A 286 -18.77 24.79 -13.61
CA GLY A 286 -20.12 24.94 -13.08
C GLY A 286 -20.12 25.35 -11.61
N GLY A 287 -19.18 24.87 -10.81
CA GLY A 287 -19.06 25.28 -9.42
C GLY A 287 -18.48 26.70 -9.25
N LEU A 288 -17.57 27.13 -10.13
CA LEU A 288 -17.09 28.53 -10.18
C LEU A 288 -18.23 29.51 -10.54
N ASP A 289 -19.17 29.07 -11.38
CA ASP A 289 -20.40 29.80 -11.71
C ASP A 289 -21.47 29.74 -10.59
N GLY A 290 -21.16 29.16 -9.43
CA GLY A 290 -22.08 29.02 -8.30
C GLY A 290 -23.14 27.93 -8.48
N GLY A 291 -22.96 27.05 -9.47
CA GLY A 291 -23.81 25.89 -9.74
C GLY A 291 -23.65 24.76 -8.72
N ARG A 292 -24.65 23.89 -8.66
CA ARG A 292 -24.62 22.71 -7.78
C ARG A 292 -23.72 21.63 -8.38
N ILE A 293 -22.70 21.21 -7.62
CA ILE A 293 -21.90 20.02 -7.92
C ILE A 293 -22.59 18.79 -7.32
N ALA A 294 -22.81 17.76 -8.15
CA ALA A 294 -23.44 16.52 -7.71
C ALA A 294 -22.57 15.79 -6.68
N ALA A 295 -23.19 15.20 -5.65
CA ALA A 295 -22.49 14.38 -4.68
C ALA A 295 -22.32 12.93 -5.19
N GLY A 296 -21.29 12.24 -4.70
CA GLY A 296 -21.03 10.84 -5.03
C GLY A 296 -20.16 10.15 -3.96
N PRO A 297 -20.03 8.82 -3.99
CA PRO A 297 -19.13 8.12 -3.08
C PRO A 297 -17.67 8.34 -3.46
N ALA A 298 -16.80 8.36 -2.45
CA ALA A 298 -15.34 8.28 -2.60
C ALA A 298 -14.79 6.91 -2.19
N GLY A 299 -13.56 6.62 -2.57
CA GLY A 299 -12.87 5.37 -2.29
C GLY A 299 -11.86 4.99 -3.37
N ALA A 300 -11.10 3.91 -3.14
CA ALA A 300 -10.12 3.40 -4.10
C ALA A 300 -10.83 2.65 -5.25
N PRO A 301 -10.82 3.17 -6.50
CA PRO A 301 -11.46 2.52 -7.62
C PRO A 301 -10.94 1.08 -7.86
N THR A 302 -9.63 0.86 -7.66
CA THR A 302 -9.00 -0.45 -7.88
C THR A 302 -9.37 -1.50 -6.83
N ARG A 303 -9.95 -1.08 -5.70
CA ARG A 303 -10.46 -1.97 -4.65
C ARG A 303 -11.90 -2.45 -4.94
N GLY A 304 -12.24 -2.63 -6.22
CA GLY A 304 -13.56 -3.10 -6.64
C GLY A 304 -14.69 -2.07 -6.46
N ARG A 305 -14.38 -0.77 -6.57
CA ARG A 305 -15.33 0.34 -6.34
C ARG A 305 -15.58 1.20 -7.59
N PRO A 306 -16.07 0.63 -8.72
CA PRO A 306 -16.35 1.41 -9.92
C PRO A 306 -17.53 2.40 -9.76
N ASP A 307 -18.24 2.37 -8.62
CA ASP A 307 -19.27 3.35 -8.24
C ASP A 307 -18.70 4.75 -7.90
N VAL A 308 -17.39 4.82 -7.61
CA VAL A 308 -16.68 6.11 -7.41
C VAL A 308 -16.39 6.83 -8.75
N LEU A 309 -16.72 6.21 -9.88
CA LEU A 309 -16.62 6.81 -11.21
C LEU A 309 -18.02 7.13 -11.76
N PRO A 310 -18.19 8.15 -12.62
CA PRO A 310 -17.17 9.12 -13.03
C PRO A 310 -16.81 10.09 -11.89
N THR A 311 -15.65 10.73 -12.00
CA THR A 311 -15.24 11.86 -11.15
C THR A 311 -15.92 13.17 -11.59
N GLY A 312 -15.55 14.32 -11.01
CA GLY A 312 -16.27 15.59 -11.14
C GLY A 312 -17.42 15.76 -10.13
N ARG A 313 -17.31 15.14 -8.95
CA ARG A 313 -18.35 15.12 -7.91
C ARG A 313 -17.85 15.69 -6.59
N ASN A 314 -18.80 16.21 -5.81
CA ASN A 314 -18.58 16.65 -4.44
C ASN A 314 -18.74 15.46 -3.50
N PHE A 315 -17.70 14.63 -3.39
CA PHE A 315 -17.86 13.33 -2.75
C PHE A 315 -18.30 13.40 -1.28
N TYR A 316 -18.90 12.30 -0.81
CA TYR A 316 -19.11 11.98 0.60
C TYR A 316 -18.34 10.71 0.96
N SER A 317 -18.15 10.49 2.26
CA SER A 317 -17.48 9.33 2.81
C SER A 317 -18.46 8.20 3.17
N VAL A 318 -18.60 7.86 4.45
CA VAL A 318 -19.38 6.70 4.93
C VAL A 318 -20.19 7.06 6.17
N ASP A 319 -21.24 6.29 6.46
CA ASP A 319 -21.94 6.38 7.76
C ASP A 319 -21.08 5.70 8.84
N PRO A 320 -20.50 6.45 9.80
CA PRO A 320 -19.60 5.88 10.81
C PRO A 320 -20.30 4.90 11.76
N ARG A 321 -21.63 4.84 11.78
CA ARG A 321 -22.41 3.88 12.59
C ARG A 321 -22.50 2.49 11.97
N GLY A 322 -22.21 2.38 10.68
CA GLY A 322 -22.15 1.10 9.96
C GLY A 322 -20.80 0.41 10.04
N LEU A 323 -19.85 0.97 10.79
CA LEU A 323 -18.47 0.49 10.86
C LEU A 323 -18.20 -0.24 12.20
N PRO A 324 -17.33 -1.27 12.21
CA PRO A 324 -16.83 -1.96 11.02
C PRO A 324 -17.95 -2.69 10.26
N THR A 325 -17.83 -2.82 8.95
CA THR A 325 -18.78 -3.58 8.12
C THR A 325 -18.60 -5.09 8.29
N GLU A 326 -19.60 -5.91 7.93
CA GLU A 326 -19.47 -7.38 7.95
C GLU A 326 -18.32 -7.89 7.06
N THR A 327 -18.10 -7.25 5.91
CA THR A 327 -16.98 -7.56 5.01
C THR A 327 -15.63 -7.19 5.65
N ALA A 328 -15.56 -6.04 6.31
CA ALA A 328 -14.36 -5.62 7.04
C ALA A 328 -14.07 -6.54 8.23
N TRP A 329 -15.12 -7.06 8.90
CA TRP A 329 -14.98 -8.07 9.95
C TRP A 329 -14.37 -9.37 9.43
N ALA A 330 -14.89 -9.91 8.33
CA ALA A 330 -14.34 -11.14 7.74
C ALA A 330 -12.87 -10.99 7.33
N LEU A 331 -12.50 -9.83 6.77
CA LEU A 331 -11.13 -9.49 6.43
C LEU A 331 -10.26 -9.33 7.69
N GLY A 332 -10.73 -8.57 8.68
CA GLY A 332 -10.04 -8.33 9.95
C GLY A 332 -9.74 -9.63 10.71
N CYS A 333 -10.64 -10.61 10.69
CA CYS A 333 -10.37 -11.96 11.21
C CYS A 333 -9.20 -12.64 10.48
N LYS A 334 -9.26 -12.70 9.14
CA LYS A 334 -8.19 -13.32 8.33
C LYS A 334 -6.84 -12.63 8.54
N ALA A 335 -6.83 -11.30 8.58
CA ALA A 335 -5.62 -10.51 8.80
C ALA A 335 -5.06 -10.70 10.23
N ALA A 336 -5.93 -10.85 11.23
CA ALA A 336 -5.52 -11.18 12.60
C ALA A 336 -4.88 -12.57 12.66
N ASP A 337 -5.49 -13.58 12.04
CA ASP A 337 -4.96 -14.95 12.04
C ASP A 337 -3.60 -15.02 11.32
N GLN A 338 -3.47 -14.38 10.15
CA GLN A 338 -2.20 -14.33 9.44
C GLN A 338 -1.10 -13.60 10.20
N LEU A 339 -1.42 -12.50 10.89
CA LEU A 339 -0.44 -11.78 11.72
C LEU A 339 0.11 -12.70 12.82
N LEU A 340 -0.78 -13.40 13.52
CA LEU A 340 -0.41 -14.28 14.62
C LEU A 340 0.40 -15.48 14.14
N GLU A 341 -0.03 -16.10 13.04
CA GLU A 341 0.69 -17.20 12.41
C GLU A 341 2.07 -16.77 11.94
N ARG A 342 2.16 -15.66 11.20
CA ARG A 342 3.43 -15.12 10.70
C ARG A 342 4.37 -14.76 11.84
N HIS A 343 3.89 -14.07 12.86
CA HIS A 343 4.73 -13.69 14.01
C HIS A 343 5.25 -14.93 14.75
N LEU A 344 4.41 -15.94 14.98
CA LEU A 344 4.84 -17.18 15.62
C LEU A 344 5.88 -17.95 14.78
N GLN A 345 5.70 -17.97 13.45
CA GLN A 345 6.65 -18.61 12.53
C GLN A 345 8.02 -17.93 12.53
N ASP A 346 8.04 -16.59 12.50
CA ASP A 346 9.27 -15.83 12.30
C ASP A 346 9.99 -15.50 13.62
N GLU A 347 9.25 -15.20 14.71
CA GLU A 347 9.83 -14.83 16.02
C GLU A 347 9.89 -16.01 17.00
N GLY A 348 9.20 -17.12 16.71
CA GLY A 348 9.20 -18.33 17.55
C GLY A 348 8.39 -18.24 18.84
N GLU A 349 7.92 -17.04 19.21
CA GLU A 349 7.09 -16.77 20.38
C GLU A 349 5.72 -16.20 19.97
N PRO A 350 4.65 -16.46 20.75
CA PRO A 350 3.33 -15.92 20.44
C PRO A 350 3.27 -14.41 20.71
N LEU A 351 2.61 -13.68 19.80
CA LEU A 351 2.41 -12.24 19.93
C LEU A 351 1.49 -11.92 21.13
N ARG A 352 1.94 -11.07 22.07
CA ARG A 352 1.16 -10.68 23.25
C ARG A 352 0.79 -9.20 23.24
N HIS A 353 1.71 -8.35 22.80
CA HIS A 353 1.57 -6.89 22.81
C HIS A 353 1.79 -6.30 21.42
N LEU A 354 0.74 -5.71 20.87
CA LEU A 354 0.74 -5.10 19.54
C LEU A 354 0.58 -3.59 19.64
N ALA A 355 1.44 -2.83 18.95
CA ALA A 355 1.16 -1.45 18.60
C ALA A 355 0.58 -1.39 17.17
N LEU A 356 -0.63 -0.85 17.01
CA LEU A 356 -1.30 -0.76 15.72
C LEU A 356 -1.63 0.69 15.40
N SER A 357 -1.16 1.16 14.24
CA SER A 357 -1.51 2.47 13.70
C SER A 357 -2.84 2.41 12.92
N VAL A 358 -3.72 3.39 13.14
CA VAL A 358 -5.05 3.44 12.51
C VAL A 358 -5.34 4.81 11.91
N TRP A 359 -5.59 4.84 10.60
CA TRP A 359 -5.90 6.05 9.84
C TRP A 359 -7.38 6.18 9.53
N GLY A 360 -7.92 7.40 9.66
CA GLY A 360 -9.32 7.63 9.35
C GLY A 360 -9.62 7.53 7.84
N THR A 361 -8.68 7.92 6.97
CA THR A 361 -8.86 7.82 5.51
C THR A 361 -8.99 6.37 5.07
N ALA A 362 -8.15 5.47 5.59
CA ALA A 362 -8.25 4.02 5.38
C ALA A 362 -9.59 3.47 5.90
N THR A 363 -9.99 3.81 7.13
CA THR A 363 -11.28 3.39 7.71
C THR A 363 -12.49 3.79 6.84
N MET A 364 -12.44 4.95 6.17
CA MET A 364 -13.48 5.38 5.21
C MET A 364 -13.48 4.57 3.92
N ARG A 365 -12.30 4.22 3.40
CA ARG A 365 -12.16 3.45 2.16
C ARG A 365 -12.54 1.98 2.33
N ASN A 366 -12.11 1.39 3.43
CA ASN A 366 -12.10 -0.06 3.59
C ASN A 366 -13.29 -0.61 4.40
N GLY A 367 -14.01 0.26 5.12
CA GLY A 367 -15.16 -0.15 5.93
C GLY A 367 -14.79 -0.55 7.37
N GLY A 368 -13.61 -0.16 7.85
CA GLY A 368 -13.14 -0.36 9.22
C GLY A 368 -12.29 -1.61 9.43
N ASP A 369 -11.46 -2.00 8.46
CA ASP A 369 -10.64 -3.22 8.50
C ASP A 369 -9.71 -3.27 9.73
N GLU A 370 -9.04 -2.16 10.05
CA GLU A 370 -8.13 -2.07 11.22
C GLU A 370 -8.88 -2.20 12.54
N VAL A 371 -10.09 -1.63 12.62
CA VAL A 371 -10.95 -1.72 13.81
C VAL A 371 -11.48 -3.14 13.97
N ALA A 372 -11.87 -3.78 12.87
CA ALA A 372 -12.24 -5.19 12.86
C ALA A 372 -11.08 -6.10 13.26
N GLN A 373 -9.87 -5.87 12.73
CA GLN A 373 -8.67 -6.62 13.09
C GLN A 373 -8.34 -6.47 14.59
N CYS A 374 -8.44 -5.24 15.12
CA CYS A 374 -8.29 -4.99 16.56
C CYS A 374 -9.29 -5.79 17.40
N LEU A 375 -10.59 -5.74 17.04
CA LEU A 375 -11.64 -6.49 17.72
C LEU A 375 -11.39 -8.01 17.65
N ALA A 376 -10.97 -8.53 16.49
CA ALA A 376 -10.64 -9.93 16.30
C ALA A 376 -9.47 -10.36 17.19
N LEU A 377 -8.38 -9.58 17.25
CA LEU A 377 -7.22 -9.86 18.11
C LEU A 377 -7.58 -9.83 19.61
N MET A 378 -8.52 -8.97 20.02
CA MET A 378 -9.09 -8.95 21.38
C MET A 378 -10.06 -10.12 21.65
N GLY A 379 -10.52 -10.82 20.61
CA GLY A 379 -11.54 -11.86 20.71
C GLY A 379 -12.94 -11.30 21.00
N VAL A 380 -13.30 -10.20 20.33
CA VAL A 380 -14.61 -9.55 20.42
C VAL A 380 -15.22 -9.46 19.04
N ARG A 381 -16.48 -9.91 18.88
CA ARG A 381 -17.22 -9.88 17.64
C ARG A 381 -18.23 -8.72 17.63
N PRO A 382 -18.27 -7.88 16.59
CA PRO A 382 -19.34 -6.89 16.42
C PRO A 382 -20.67 -7.55 16.01
N LEU A 383 -21.78 -6.98 16.47
CA LEU A 383 -23.14 -7.41 16.13
C LEU A 383 -23.86 -6.32 15.35
N TRP A 384 -24.35 -6.67 14.17
CA TRP A 384 -25.05 -5.76 13.27
C TRP A 384 -26.57 -5.91 13.37
N ASP A 385 -27.27 -4.78 13.27
CA ASP A 385 -28.70 -4.77 12.99
C ASP A 385 -28.94 -5.14 11.53
N GLY A 386 -29.67 -6.23 11.27
CA GLY A 386 -29.75 -6.82 9.92
C GLY A 386 -30.29 -5.88 8.84
N VAL A 387 -31.20 -4.97 9.18
CA VAL A 387 -31.80 -4.03 8.21
C VAL A 387 -30.93 -2.79 8.02
N SER A 388 -30.52 -2.13 9.11
CA SER A 388 -29.75 -0.89 9.01
C SER A 388 -28.25 -1.10 8.78
N ARG A 389 -27.77 -2.35 8.94
CA ARG A 389 -26.35 -2.74 8.95
C ARG A 389 -25.50 -1.95 9.95
N ARG A 390 -26.13 -1.32 10.94
CA ARG A 390 -25.41 -0.59 12.00
C ARG A 390 -24.91 -1.55 13.03
N VAL A 391 -23.71 -1.30 13.54
CA VAL A 391 -23.21 -2.03 14.71
C VAL A 391 -24.00 -1.54 15.92
N HIS A 392 -24.71 -2.46 16.59
CA HIS A 392 -25.53 -2.12 17.76
C HIS A 392 -24.97 -2.72 19.05
N ASP A 393 -24.22 -3.83 18.98
CA ASP A 393 -23.64 -4.46 20.15
C ASP A 393 -22.34 -5.22 19.85
N LEU A 394 -21.72 -5.79 20.88
CA LEU A 394 -20.50 -6.58 20.84
C LEU A 394 -20.69 -7.87 21.63
N GLU A 395 -20.11 -8.96 21.14
CA GLU A 395 -20.07 -10.26 21.78
C GLU A 395 -18.62 -10.64 22.10
N VAL A 396 -18.32 -10.99 23.36
CA VAL A 396 -17.00 -11.52 23.71
C VAL A 396 -16.95 -13.00 23.33
N ILE A 397 -15.99 -13.38 22.49
CA ILE A 397 -15.76 -14.78 22.12
C ILE A 397 -15.15 -15.48 23.33
N PRO A 398 -15.75 -16.55 23.88
CA PRO A 398 -15.21 -17.25 25.05
C PRO A 398 -13.79 -17.78 24.80
N GLN A 399 -12.94 -17.80 25.84
CA GLN A 399 -11.52 -18.14 25.69
C GLN A 399 -11.28 -19.52 25.04
N HIS A 400 -12.12 -20.51 25.35
CA HIS A 400 -12.05 -21.86 24.76
C HIS A 400 -12.42 -21.91 23.26
N GLN A 401 -13.25 -20.97 22.78
CA GLN A 401 -13.58 -20.85 21.36
C GLN A 401 -12.54 -20.02 20.61
N LEU A 402 -11.95 -19.03 21.28
CA LEU A 402 -10.90 -18.20 20.71
C LEU A 402 -9.63 -19.01 20.41
N GLY A 403 -9.33 -20.03 21.23
CA GLY A 403 -8.22 -20.95 20.97
C GLY A 403 -6.81 -20.37 21.13
N ARG A 404 -6.71 -19.12 21.59
CA ARG A 404 -5.47 -18.37 21.81
C ARG A 404 -5.64 -17.29 22.87
N PRO A 405 -4.57 -16.78 23.49
CA PRO A 405 -4.65 -15.60 24.35
C PRO A 405 -5.23 -14.38 23.60
N ARG A 406 -5.87 -13.50 24.36
CA ARG A 406 -6.27 -12.16 23.87
C ARG A 406 -5.04 -11.26 23.88
N LEU A 407 -4.91 -10.43 22.86
CA LEU A 407 -3.76 -9.54 22.75
C LEU A 407 -3.98 -8.24 23.52
N HIS A 408 -2.90 -7.73 24.11
CA HIS A 408 -2.81 -6.34 24.54
C HIS A 408 -2.50 -5.46 23.33
N ILE A 409 -3.30 -4.42 23.11
CA ILE A 409 -3.21 -3.57 21.93
C ILE A 409 -3.08 -2.11 22.35
N THR A 410 -2.05 -1.47 21.83
CA THR A 410 -1.86 -0.01 21.89
C THR A 410 -2.19 0.56 20.52
N LEU A 411 -3.35 1.22 20.39
CA LEU A 411 -3.73 1.88 19.15
C LEU A 411 -3.15 3.28 19.08
N ARG A 412 -2.52 3.62 17.95
CA ARG A 412 -2.23 5.00 17.57
C ARG A 412 -3.23 5.42 16.49
N ILE A 413 -4.27 6.17 16.88
CA ILE A 413 -5.26 6.72 15.94
C ILE A 413 -4.80 8.07 15.37
N SER A 414 -4.95 8.31 14.07
CA SER A 414 -4.74 9.63 13.46
C SER A 414 -5.68 10.71 14.06
N GLY A 415 -5.28 11.98 13.99
CA GLY A 415 -6.15 13.10 14.39
C GLY A 415 -7.45 13.14 13.59
N PHE A 416 -7.41 12.74 12.32
CA PHE A 416 -8.60 12.61 11.50
C PHE A 416 -9.53 11.49 12.00
N PHE A 417 -8.98 10.32 12.37
CA PHE A 417 -9.77 9.22 12.92
C PHE A 417 -10.57 9.66 14.15
N ARG A 418 -9.95 10.40 15.07
CA ARG A 418 -10.61 11.00 16.23
C ARG A 418 -11.84 11.84 15.83
N ASP A 419 -11.67 12.72 14.85
CA ASP A 419 -12.72 13.67 14.45
C ASP A 419 -13.86 12.98 13.69
N ALA A 420 -13.54 11.96 12.90
CA ALA A 420 -14.51 11.27 12.05
C ALA A 420 -15.23 10.13 12.76
N PHE A 421 -14.58 9.47 13.72
CA PHE A 421 -15.04 8.21 14.32
C PHE A 421 -15.06 8.19 15.85
N PRO A 422 -15.66 9.18 16.53
CA PRO A 422 -15.82 9.11 17.99
C PRO A 422 -16.65 7.90 18.43
N SER A 423 -17.59 7.43 17.61
CA SER A 423 -18.36 6.20 17.86
C SER A 423 -17.49 4.94 17.86
N LEU A 424 -16.43 4.87 17.04
CA LEU A 424 -15.52 3.72 17.02
C LEU A 424 -14.60 3.71 18.23
N ILE A 425 -14.15 4.88 18.71
CA ILE A 425 -13.43 5.00 19.98
C ILE A 425 -14.30 4.47 21.14
N GLN A 426 -15.60 4.81 21.13
CA GLN A 426 -16.53 4.31 22.13
C GLN A 426 -16.78 2.81 22.02
N LEU A 427 -16.94 2.28 20.80
CA LEU A 427 -17.11 0.86 20.53
C LEU A 427 -15.91 0.06 21.06
N LEU A 428 -14.70 0.51 20.75
CA LEU A 428 -13.46 -0.11 21.21
C LEU A 428 -13.30 -0.02 22.73
N GLY A 429 -13.64 1.11 23.35
CA GLY A 429 -13.68 1.24 24.81
C GLY A 429 -14.72 0.32 25.47
N LYS A 430 -15.86 0.06 24.81
CA LYS A 430 -16.83 -0.95 25.25
C LYS A 430 -16.27 -2.37 25.13
N ALA A 431 -15.56 -2.68 24.05
CA ALA A 431 -14.90 -3.97 23.85
C ALA A 431 -13.91 -4.28 25.00
N ASP A 432 -13.05 -3.32 25.35
CA ASP A 432 -12.07 -3.47 26.44
C ASP A 432 -12.76 -3.81 27.78
N ARG A 433 -13.83 -3.07 28.12
CA ARG A 433 -14.60 -3.31 29.35
C ARG A 433 -15.28 -4.69 29.37
N LEU A 434 -15.87 -5.10 28.24
CA LEU A 434 -16.54 -6.40 28.14
C LEU A 434 -15.54 -7.54 28.30
N VAL A 435 -14.37 -7.42 27.68
CA VAL A 435 -13.31 -8.42 27.83
C VAL A 435 -12.82 -8.48 29.26
N HIS A 436 -12.56 -7.34 29.90
CA HIS A 436 -12.15 -7.30 31.30
C HIS A 436 -13.18 -8.00 32.21
N GLN A 437 -14.47 -7.71 32.04
CA GLN A 437 -15.55 -8.37 32.78
C GLN A 437 -15.60 -9.88 32.52
N ALA A 438 -15.47 -10.31 31.27
CA ALA A 438 -15.45 -11.72 30.91
C ALA A 438 -14.26 -12.45 31.53
N SER A 439 -13.08 -11.83 31.53
CA SER A 439 -11.88 -12.39 32.16
C SER A 439 -12.06 -12.59 33.66
N LEU A 440 -12.68 -11.64 34.38
CA LEU A 440 -12.96 -11.82 35.82
C LEU A 440 -13.90 -13.01 36.08
N LEU A 441 -14.96 -13.15 35.28
CA LEU A 441 -15.91 -14.27 35.40
C LEU A 441 -15.27 -15.63 35.08
N GLU A 442 -14.37 -15.68 34.08
CA GLU A 442 -13.62 -16.90 33.73
C GLU A 442 -12.65 -17.30 34.85
N HIS A 443 -12.02 -16.33 35.53
CA HIS A 443 -11.16 -16.60 36.70
C HIS A 443 -11.97 -17.13 37.89
N ASP A 444 -13.12 -16.53 38.21
CA ASP A 444 -13.99 -16.98 39.30
C ASP A 444 -14.56 -18.38 39.04
N ALA A 445 -14.93 -18.68 37.80
CA ALA A 445 -15.38 -20.01 37.38
C ALA A 445 -14.26 -21.06 37.48
N SER A 446 -13.02 -20.70 37.10
CA SER A 446 -11.85 -21.59 37.23
C SER A 446 -11.47 -21.83 38.70
N ALA A 447 -11.54 -20.80 39.55
CA ALA A 447 -11.28 -20.88 40.98
C ALA A 447 -12.32 -21.73 41.73
N SER A 448 -13.57 -21.74 41.26
CA SER A 448 -14.65 -22.56 41.83
C SER A 448 -14.72 -23.99 41.26
N ALA A 449 -14.14 -24.24 40.07
CA ALA A 449 -14.24 -25.52 39.37
C ALA A 449 -13.07 -26.50 39.61
N SER A 450 -11.91 -26.10 40.18
CA SER A 450 -10.83 -27.08 40.37
C SER A 450 -9.91 -26.86 41.57
N GLY A 451 -9.88 -27.88 42.43
CA GLY A 451 -8.67 -28.35 43.11
C GLY A 451 -7.90 -29.38 42.28
N THR A 452 -7.93 -29.35 40.94
CA THR A 452 -7.17 -30.33 40.12
C THR A 452 -6.96 -30.04 38.62
N THR A 453 -7.21 -28.83 38.09
CA THR A 453 -6.89 -28.50 36.68
C THR A 453 -6.29 -27.10 36.54
N ALA A 454 -5.11 -26.89 37.13
CA ALA A 454 -4.30 -25.68 36.99
C ALA A 454 -3.28 -25.78 35.83
N ALA A 455 -3.68 -26.29 34.66
CA ALA A 455 -2.75 -26.50 33.54
C ALA A 455 -3.09 -25.69 32.26
N PHE A 456 -4.24 -25.00 32.21
CA PHE A 456 -4.62 -24.16 31.07
C PHE A 456 -4.87 -22.69 31.43
N ALA A 457 -4.81 -22.32 32.72
CA ALA A 457 -5.07 -20.97 33.22
C ALA A 457 -3.80 -20.19 33.62
N SER A 458 -2.61 -20.77 33.48
CA SER A 458 -1.36 -20.12 33.91
C SER A 458 -0.28 -20.28 32.85
N ALA A 459 -0.38 -19.48 31.79
CA ALA A 459 0.78 -19.04 31.00
C ALA A 459 1.04 -17.54 31.22
N SER A 460 0.57 -16.98 32.34
CA SER A 460 1.09 -15.74 32.91
C SER A 460 2.51 -16.02 33.40
N ALA A 461 3.50 -15.28 32.90
CA ALA A 461 4.88 -15.40 33.36
C ALA A 461 4.96 -15.25 34.89
N PRO A 462 5.83 -16.00 35.59
CA PRO A 462 6.04 -15.76 37.01
C PRO A 462 6.73 -14.40 37.18
N GLY A 463 5.99 -13.38 37.64
CA GLY A 463 6.59 -12.10 38.05
C GLY A 463 5.81 -10.81 37.80
N CYS A 464 4.62 -10.81 37.19
CA CYS A 464 3.88 -9.56 36.94
C CYS A 464 2.37 -9.71 37.11
N GLU A 465 1.91 -9.93 38.34
CA GLU A 465 0.54 -9.66 38.73
C GLU A 465 0.57 -8.64 39.87
N THR A 466 0.76 -7.37 39.52
CA THR A 466 0.37 -6.26 40.39
C THR A 466 -1.07 -5.87 40.07
N GLU A 467 -1.86 -5.46 41.07
CA GLU A 467 -3.22 -4.90 40.90
C GLU A 467 -3.28 -3.76 39.86
N GLN A 468 -2.14 -3.14 39.54
CA GLN A 468 -1.98 -2.13 38.50
C GLN A 468 -2.09 -2.66 37.06
N ALA A 469 -1.62 -3.87 36.75
CA ALA A 469 -1.76 -4.45 35.41
C ALA A 469 -3.23 -4.77 35.07
N ALA A 470 -4.01 -5.22 36.06
CA ALA A 470 -5.45 -5.42 35.94
C ALA A 470 -6.22 -4.09 35.73
N ALA A 471 -5.68 -2.96 36.21
CA ALA A 471 -6.26 -1.62 36.00
C ALA A 471 -5.98 -1.05 34.59
N GLU A 472 -5.05 -1.64 33.84
CA GLU A 472 -4.54 -1.07 32.56
C GLU A 472 -5.22 -1.59 31.29
N GLY A 473 -6.18 -2.51 31.40
CA GLY A 473 -6.99 -3.01 30.27
C GLY A 473 -6.16 -3.71 29.18
N LEU A 474 -6.85 -4.39 28.26
CA LEU A 474 -6.18 -4.97 27.09
C LEU A 474 -5.99 -3.94 25.99
N LEU A 475 -6.82 -2.90 25.94
CA LEU A 475 -6.76 -1.88 24.89
C LEU A 475 -6.48 -0.49 25.46
N ARG A 476 -5.55 0.23 24.83
CA ARG A 476 -5.36 1.67 25.04
C ARG A 476 -5.29 2.39 23.70
N ILE A 477 -5.96 3.55 23.62
CA ILE A 477 -6.06 4.34 22.38
C ILE A 477 -5.33 5.67 22.62
N TYR A 478 -4.35 5.96 21.79
CA TYR A 478 -3.53 7.16 21.82
C TYR A 478 -3.58 7.91 20.49
N GLY A 479 -3.34 9.22 20.51
CA GLY A 479 -3.31 10.03 19.30
C GLY A 479 -2.83 11.45 19.57
N SER A 480 -3.04 12.32 18.57
CA SER A 480 -2.66 13.73 18.63
C SER A 480 -3.49 14.49 19.68
N ALA A 481 -2.97 15.59 20.23
CA ALA A 481 -3.74 16.49 21.11
C ALA A 481 -5.07 16.94 20.46
N PRO A 482 -6.15 17.22 21.22
CA PRO A 482 -7.36 17.82 20.68
C PRO A 482 -7.05 19.06 19.81
N GLY A 483 -7.52 19.06 18.56
CA GLY A 483 -7.26 20.14 17.60
C GLY A 483 -5.92 20.08 16.87
N ALA A 484 -5.01 19.18 17.26
CA ALA A 484 -3.76 18.88 16.56
C ALA A 484 -3.90 17.64 15.64
N TYR A 485 -2.99 17.54 14.66
CA TYR A 485 -2.93 16.50 13.61
C TYR A 485 -1.46 16.14 13.32
N GLY A 486 -1.21 15.00 12.68
CA GLY A 486 0.14 14.49 12.41
C GLY A 486 0.80 13.80 13.61
N ALA A 487 2.06 13.38 13.45
CA ALA A 487 2.84 12.67 14.47
C ALA A 487 4.09 13.44 14.95
N GLY A 488 4.30 14.66 14.47
CA GLY A 488 5.36 15.55 14.95
C GLY A 488 6.74 15.33 14.34
N LEU A 489 6.88 14.41 13.38
CA LEU A 489 8.16 14.07 12.76
C LEU A 489 8.48 14.90 11.52
N GLN A 490 7.46 15.30 10.75
CA GLN A 490 7.64 16.00 9.48
C GLN A 490 8.57 17.22 9.58
N GLY A 491 8.26 18.15 10.49
CA GLY A 491 9.06 19.37 10.64
C GLY A 491 10.52 19.11 11.07
N LEU A 492 10.79 18.02 11.80
CA LEU A 492 12.16 17.64 12.18
C LEU A 492 12.93 17.08 10.99
N ILE A 493 12.31 16.20 10.19
CA ILE A 493 12.90 15.62 9.00
C ILE A 493 13.17 16.69 7.93
N GLU A 494 12.22 17.60 7.70
CA GLU A 494 12.34 18.68 6.71
C GLU A 494 13.42 19.70 7.10
N SER A 495 13.52 20.05 8.39
CA SER A 495 14.51 21.04 8.86
C SER A 495 15.89 20.45 9.15
N GLY A 496 16.02 19.12 9.24
CA GLY A 496 17.22 18.44 9.70
C GLY A 496 17.53 18.65 11.19
N ALA A 497 16.61 19.25 11.96
CA ALA A 497 16.81 19.66 13.36
C ALA A 497 16.68 18.48 14.36
N TRP A 498 17.46 17.43 14.14
CA TRP A 498 17.57 16.24 14.98
C TRP A 498 19.01 15.70 14.88
N GLU A 499 19.51 15.07 15.94
CA GLU A 499 20.86 14.50 15.98
C GLU A 499 20.80 12.97 15.91
N GLU A 500 19.90 12.36 16.68
CA GLU A 500 19.76 10.90 16.79
C GLU A 500 18.30 10.45 16.61
N SER A 501 18.05 9.19 16.26
CA SER A 501 16.69 8.64 16.14
C SER A 501 15.87 8.75 17.45
N ALA A 502 16.53 8.87 18.61
CA ALA A 502 15.89 9.11 19.90
C ALA A 502 15.18 10.49 19.98
N ASP A 503 15.62 11.49 19.22
CA ASP A 503 14.95 12.78 19.13
C ASP A 503 13.61 12.64 18.40
N LEU A 504 13.59 11.84 17.33
CA LEU A 504 12.39 11.49 16.58
C LEU A 504 11.40 10.72 17.48
N ALA A 505 11.89 9.72 18.21
CA ALA A 505 11.08 8.99 19.20
C ALA A 505 10.46 9.95 20.25
N THR A 506 11.24 10.90 20.78
CA THR A 506 10.77 11.88 21.76
C THR A 506 9.69 12.78 21.19
N ALA A 507 9.86 13.26 19.95
CA ALA A 507 8.85 14.05 19.26
C ALA A 507 7.56 13.24 19.03
N PHE A 508 7.68 11.99 18.58
CA PHE A 508 6.55 11.11 18.39
C PHE A 508 5.76 10.89 19.70
N LEU A 509 6.45 10.60 20.80
CA LEU A 509 5.84 10.41 22.13
C LEU A 509 5.12 11.67 22.62
N HIS A 510 5.71 12.85 22.41
CA HIS A 510 5.09 14.13 22.76
C HIS A 510 3.80 14.37 21.98
N TRP A 511 3.83 14.13 20.66
CA TRP A 511 2.66 14.35 19.80
C TRP A 511 1.60 13.27 19.97
N SER A 512 1.96 12.05 20.37
CA SER A 512 1.04 10.92 20.52
C SER A 512 0.57 10.68 21.97
N GLY A 513 1.09 11.41 22.95
CA GLY A 513 0.85 11.21 24.39
C GLY A 513 -0.54 11.60 24.89
N TRP A 514 -1.57 11.60 24.04
CA TRP A 514 -2.95 11.89 24.43
C TRP A 514 -3.80 10.63 24.34
N ARG A 515 -4.30 10.17 25.49
CA ARG A 515 -5.16 9.01 25.61
C ARG A 515 -6.61 9.36 25.32
N TYR A 516 -7.24 8.55 24.49
CA TYR A 516 -8.65 8.61 24.14
C TYR A 516 -9.38 7.43 24.77
N GLY A 517 -10.45 7.71 25.50
CA GLY A 517 -11.25 6.70 26.19
C GLY A 517 -12.75 6.97 26.09
N SER A 518 -13.55 6.02 26.59
CA SER A 518 -14.99 6.16 26.70
C SER A 518 -15.37 6.46 28.16
N ASP A 519 -16.21 7.47 28.39
CA ASP A 519 -16.76 7.78 29.73
C ASP A 519 -17.89 6.83 30.17
N GLY A 520 -18.27 5.84 29.34
CA GLY A 520 -19.38 4.93 29.60
C GLY A 520 -20.78 5.54 29.43
N SER A 521 -20.89 6.86 29.27
CA SER A 521 -22.14 7.59 29.01
C SER A 521 -22.35 7.95 27.53
N GLY A 522 -21.41 7.55 26.66
CA GLY A 522 -21.46 7.81 25.22
C GLY A 522 -20.65 9.04 24.78
N GLY A 523 -19.77 9.56 25.64
CA GLY A 523 -18.76 10.56 25.30
C GLY A 523 -17.35 9.99 25.19
N VAL A 524 -16.45 10.79 24.60
CA VAL A 524 -15.00 10.50 24.52
C VAL A 524 -14.27 11.36 25.53
N VAL A 525 -13.50 10.72 26.42
CA VAL A 525 -12.62 11.40 27.38
C VAL A 525 -11.23 11.47 26.79
N VAL A 526 -10.60 12.64 26.89
CA VAL A 526 -9.23 12.85 26.42
C VAL A 526 -8.37 13.34 27.57
N THR A 527 -7.26 12.67 27.81
CA THR A 527 -6.29 13.04 28.86
C THR A 527 -4.87 12.97 28.31
N ALA A 528 -4.04 13.95 28.64
CA ALA A 528 -2.59 13.81 28.44
C ALA A 528 -2.08 12.67 29.33
N ASP A 529 -1.37 11.72 28.74
CA ASP A 529 -0.96 10.45 29.36
C ASP A 529 0.29 9.90 28.67
N ARG A 530 1.34 10.71 28.59
CA ARG A 530 2.61 10.33 27.97
C ARG A 530 3.28 9.18 28.73
N GLU A 531 3.29 9.21 30.06
CA GLU A 531 3.86 8.15 30.88
C GLU A 531 3.13 6.81 30.66
N GLY A 532 1.81 6.83 30.53
CA GLY A 532 1.03 5.64 30.18
C GLY A 532 1.37 5.11 28.79
N LEU A 533 1.59 6.00 27.81
CA LEU A 533 2.03 5.60 26.48
C LEU A 533 3.42 4.95 26.52
N GLU A 534 4.38 5.57 27.20
CA GLU A 534 5.76 5.06 27.32
C GLU A 534 5.78 3.67 27.96
N ARG A 535 5.05 3.47 29.06
CA ARG A 535 4.93 2.14 29.69
C ARG A 535 4.32 1.11 28.73
N ARG A 536 3.21 1.45 28.06
CA ARG A 536 2.56 0.56 27.09
C ARG A 536 3.48 0.17 25.94
N LEU A 537 4.29 1.12 25.42
CA LEU A 537 5.21 0.88 24.31
C LEU A 537 6.47 0.12 24.74
N GLY A 538 6.88 0.21 26.01
CA GLY A 538 7.96 -0.59 26.59
C GLY A 538 7.70 -2.10 26.57
N ASP A 539 6.43 -2.52 26.51
CA ASP A 539 6.06 -3.94 26.47
C ASP A 539 5.72 -4.44 25.05
N VAL A 540 5.79 -3.59 24.01
CA VAL A 540 5.35 -3.95 22.66
C VAL A 540 6.30 -4.93 21.99
N ASP A 541 5.75 -6.08 21.58
CA ASP A 541 6.47 -7.11 20.82
C ASP A 541 6.53 -6.75 19.33
N ALA A 542 5.44 -6.17 18.79
CA ALA A 542 5.32 -5.86 17.38
C ALA A 542 4.61 -4.55 17.05
N VAL A 543 5.04 -3.90 15.97
CA VAL A 543 4.38 -2.73 15.35
C VAL A 543 3.74 -3.16 14.03
N LEU A 544 2.47 -2.84 13.83
CA LEU A 544 1.72 -3.09 12.59
C LEU A 544 1.16 -1.80 12.00
N HIS A 545 1.27 -1.69 10.68
CA HIS A 545 0.52 -0.74 9.86
C HIS A 545 -0.04 -1.45 8.63
N ASN A 546 -1.25 -1.07 8.21
CA ASN A 546 -1.94 -1.69 7.08
C ASN A 546 -2.12 -0.69 5.93
N GLN A 547 -1.99 -1.16 4.69
CA GLN A 547 -2.30 -0.44 3.47
C GLN A 547 -3.49 -1.08 2.76
N ASP A 548 -4.47 -0.26 2.36
CA ASP A 548 -5.77 -0.73 1.87
C ASP A 548 -5.98 -0.60 0.36
N ASN A 549 -5.03 -0.02 -0.38
CA ASN A 549 -5.20 0.33 -1.79
C ASN A 549 -3.86 0.28 -2.58
N ARG A 550 -3.88 0.47 -3.90
CA ARG A 550 -2.65 0.39 -4.76
C ARG A 550 -2.29 1.71 -5.44
N GLU A 551 -3.09 2.75 -5.21
CA GLU A 551 -2.92 4.08 -5.80
C GLU A 551 -1.70 4.83 -5.21
N HIS A 552 -1.22 4.42 -4.03
CA HIS A 552 0.03 4.86 -3.41
C HIS A 552 0.72 3.70 -2.68
N ASP A 553 1.99 3.88 -2.32
CA ASP A 553 2.77 2.97 -1.47
C ASP A 553 3.48 3.70 -0.31
N LEU A 554 4.30 2.97 0.45
CA LEU A 554 5.08 3.48 1.59
C LEU A 554 5.93 4.72 1.28
N LEU A 555 6.40 4.85 0.03
CA LEU A 555 7.30 5.91 -0.42
C LEU A 555 6.58 6.94 -1.32
N ASP A 556 5.26 7.02 -1.16
CA ASP A 556 4.38 7.98 -1.83
C ASP A 556 3.64 8.89 -0.85
N SER A 557 3.74 8.62 0.46
CA SER A 557 3.15 9.44 1.53
C SER A 557 4.06 9.50 2.74
N ASP A 558 4.19 10.68 3.31
CA ASP A 558 4.92 10.93 4.55
C ASP A 558 4.26 10.30 5.78
N ASP A 559 2.95 10.06 5.76
CA ASP A 559 2.24 9.53 6.92
C ASP A 559 2.75 8.13 7.33
N TYR A 560 3.21 7.29 6.40
CA TYR A 560 3.66 5.94 6.74
C TYR A 560 4.87 5.96 7.70
N TYR A 561 5.93 6.71 7.37
CA TYR A 561 7.08 6.81 8.28
C TYR A 561 6.70 7.59 9.54
N GLN A 562 5.81 8.60 9.43
CA GLN A 562 5.39 9.37 10.59
C GLN A 562 4.67 8.51 11.64
N PHE A 563 3.85 7.56 11.20
CA PHE A 563 3.06 6.72 12.08
C PHE A 563 3.72 5.37 12.38
N GLN A 564 4.04 4.56 11.37
CA GLN A 564 4.69 3.26 11.59
C GLN A 564 6.14 3.45 12.01
N GLY A 565 6.89 4.27 11.27
CA GLY A 565 8.28 4.58 11.60
C GLY A 565 8.41 5.25 12.97
N GLY A 566 7.59 6.27 13.25
CA GLY A 566 7.56 6.93 14.57
C GLY A 566 7.22 5.99 15.73
N LEU A 567 6.26 5.06 15.54
CA LEU A 567 5.99 4.00 16.52
C LEU A 567 7.19 3.09 16.72
N THR A 568 7.82 2.62 15.64
CA THR A 568 9.01 1.78 15.71
C THR A 568 10.15 2.48 16.44
N ALA A 569 10.45 3.74 16.11
CA ALA A 569 11.45 4.55 16.80
C ALA A 569 11.16 4.65 18.30
N ALA A 570 9.91 4.98 18.67
CA ALA A 570 9.50 5.10 20.06
C ALA A 570 9.65 3.78 20.84
N VAL A 571 9.19 2.66 20.27
CA VAL A 571 9.33 1.34 20.90
C VAL A 571 10.82 0.96 21.01
N THR A 572 11.62 1.18 19.97
CA THR A 572 13.07 0.91 19.99
C THR A 572 13.79 1.71 21.06
N THR A 573 13.50 3.00 21.20
CA THR A 573 14.12 3.84 22.24
C THR A 573 13.72 3.40 23.65
N LEU A 574 12.47 2.99 23.86
CA LEU A 574 11.97 2.59 25.18
C LEU A 574 12.43 1.18 25.60
N ARG A 575 12.49 0.23 24.65
CA ARG A 575 12.91 -1.17 24.90
C ARG A 575 14.41 -1.36 24.83
N GLY A 576 15.13 -0.51 24.10
CA GLY A 576 16.54 -0.69 23.75
C GLY A 576 16.78 -1.68 22.60
N GLU A 577 15.73 -2.34 22.10
CA GLU A 577 15.77 -3.25 20.96
C GLU A 577 14.58 -3.00 20.02
N ARG A 578 14.75 -3.37 18.75
CA ARG A 578 13.72 -3.16 17.73
C ARG A 578 12.57 -4.16 17.90
N PRO A 579 11.29 -3.74 17.87
CA PRO A 579 10.18 -4.68 17.83
C PRO A 579 10.12 -5.38 16.46
N ALA A 580 9.39 -6.49 16.37
CA ALA A 580 8.98 -7.01 15.08
C ALA A 580 8.13 -5.94 14.35
N THR A 581 8.37 -5.72 13.06
CA THR A 581 7.63 -4.72 12.29
C THR A 581 6.92 -5.38 11.11
N TRP A 582 5.60 -5.41 11.20
CA TRP A 582 4.73 -6.05 10.22
C TRP A 582 4.04 -5.03 9.34
N PHE A 583 3.76 -5.44 8.11
CA PHE A 583 3.00 -4.68 7.13
C PHE A 583 1.82 -5.51 6.65
N GLY A 584 0.62 -4.96 6.76
CA GLY A 584 -0.60 -5.61 6.28
C GLY A 584 -1.05 -5.05 4.93
N ASP A 585 -0.99 -5.85 3.88
CA ASP A 585 -1.52 -5.52 2.56
C ASP A 585 -3.00 -5.97 2.48
N HIS A 586 -3.91 -5.01 2.62
CA HIS A 586 -5.37 -5.17 2.57
C HIS A 586 -5.96 -4.65 1.25
N SER A 587 -5.13 -4.44 0.22
CA SER A 587 -5.55 -3.95 -1.09
C SER A 587 -6.46 -4.93 -1.85
N ARG A 588 -6.39 -6.22 -1.53
CA ARG A 588 -7.28 -7.27 -2.03
C ARG A 588 -8.15 -7.79 -0.86
N PRO A 589 -9.43 -7.38 -0.76
CA PRO A 589 -10.23 -7.64 0.43
C PRO A 589 -10.40 -9.13 0.80
N ASP A 590 -10.46 -10.00 -0.21
CA ASP A 590 -10.66 -11.44 0.00
C ASP A 590 -9.38 -12.17 0.45
N GLN A 591 -8.21 -11.56 0.25
CA GLN A 591 -6.89 -12.12 0.49
C GLN A 591 -5.96 -11.06 1.12
N PRO A 592 -6.20 -10.67 2.39
CA PRO A 592 -5.21 -9.87 3.11
C PRO A 592 -3.88 -10.63 3.17
N ARG A 593 -2.76 -9.92 3.20
CA ARG A 593 -1.42 -10.49 3.38
C ARG A 593 -0.70 -9.75 4.50
N VAL A 594 0.08 -10.48 5.30
CA VAL A 594 0.95 -9.90 6.33
C VAL A 594 2.38 -10.40 6.14
N HIS A 595 3.33 -9.47 6.08
CA HIS A 595 4.75 -9.75 5.92
C HIS A 595 5.61 -8.65 6.58
N GLY A 596 6.92 -8.89 6.68
CA GLY A 596 7.83 -7.94 7.32
C GLY A 596 7.96 -6.62 6.56
N LEU A 597 8.08 -5.51 7.29
CA LEU A 597 8.25 -4.16 6.71
C LEU A 597 9.45 -4.08 5.75
N ARG A 598 10.58 -4.71 6.10
CA ARG A 598 11.78 -4.76 5.22
C ARG A 598 11.46 -5.35 3.85
N ARG A 599 10.63 -6.40 3.79
CA ARG A 599 10.18 -7.01 2.53
C ARG A 599 9.31 -6.04 1.74
N GLU A 600 8.40 -5.31 2.39
CA GLU A 600 7.59 -4.31 1.69
C GLU A 600 8.43 -3.16 1.13
N LEU A 601 9.40 -2.65 1.91
CA LEU A 601 10.32 -1.61 1.46
C LEU A 601 11.11 -2.08 0.24
N ASP A 602 11.72 -3.27 0.28
CA ASP A 602 12.46 -3.81 -0.88
C ASP A 602 11.54 -3.96 -2.10
N LYS A 603 10.30 -4.43 -1.90
CA LYS A 603 9.30 -4.56 -2.98
C LYS A 603 9.00 -3.22 -3.62
N VAL A 604 8.72 -2.18 -2.84
CA VAL A 604 8.42 -0.83 -3.33
C VAL A 604 9.64 -0.21 -4.02
N ILE A 605 10.84 -0.41 -3.46
CA ILE A 605 12.09 0.10 -4.03
C ILE A 605 12.31 -0.48 -5.43
N ARG A 606 12.14 -1.79 -5.61
CA ARG A 606 12.39 -2.46 -6.90
C ARG A 606 11.26 -2.28 -7.89
N SER A 607 10.01 -2.44 -7.45
CA SER A 607 8.85 -2.40 -8.34
C SER A 607 8.49 -0.98 -8.76
N ARG A 608 8.75 0.04 -7.92
CA ARG A 608 8.43 1.45 -8.23
C ARG A 608 9.65 2.36 -8.24
N LEU A 609 10.32 2.57 -7.11
CA LEU A 609 11.32 3.64 -6.93
C LEU A 609 12.42 3.59 -8.02
N LEU A 610 13.00 2.42 -8.23
CA LEU A 610 14.08 2.20 -9.19
C LEU A 610 13.59 1.73 -10.57
N ASN A 611 12.28 1.67 -10.78
CA ASN A 611 11.67 1.15 -12.00
C ASN A 611 11.66 2.21 -13.11
N PRO A 612 12.24 1.91 -14.30
CA PRO A 612 12.26 2.84 -15.42
C PRO A 612 10.85 3.26 -15.88
N ARG A 613 9.84 2.39 -15.80
CA ARG A 613 8.45 2.73 -16.18
C ARG A 613 7.87 3.83 -15.31
N TRP A 614 8.13 3.78 -14.00
CA TRP A 614 7.71 4.82 -13.06
C TRP A 614 8.47 6.13 -13.34
N LEU A 615 9.78 6.04 -13.53
CA LEU A 615 10.65 7.18 -13.79
C LEU A 615 10.26 7.93 -15.08
N GLU A 616 10.07 7.21 -16.18
CA GLU A 616 9.55 7.75 -17.43
C GLU A 616 8.15 8.35 -17.24
N GLY A 617 7.32 7.69 -16.43
CA GLY A 617 6.03 8.20 -15.96
C GLY A 617 6.14 9.58 -15.35
N MET A 618 7.02 9.76 -14.36
CA MET A 618 7.21 11.05 -13.71
C MET A 618 7.81 12.08 -14.68
N GLN A 619 8.76 11.69 -15.52
CA GLN A 619 9.41 12.60 -16.48
C GLN A 619 8.43 13.26 -17.47
N ARG A 620 7.32 12.59 -17.83
CA ARG A 620 6.24 13.18 -18.64
C ARG A 620 5.54 14.37 -17.97
N HIS A 621 5.69 14.55 -16.67
CA HIS A 621 5.01 15.59 -15.88
C HIS A 621 5.94 16.72 -15.40
N GLY A 622 7.13 16.87 -15.99
CA GLY A 622 7.98 18.05 -15.81
C GLY A 622 8.31 18.36 -14.35
N TYR A 623 8.00 19.57 -13.89
CA TYR A 623 8.33 20.03 -12.53
C TYR A 623 7.78 19.09 -11.43
N LYS A 624 6.49 18.73 -11.52
CA LYS A 624 5.86 17.84 -10.53
C LYS A 624 6.45 16.44 -10.61
N GLY A 625 6.84 15.99 -11.80
CA GLY A 625 7.61 14.76 -11.97
C GLY A 625 8.91 14.75 -11.17
N GLY A 626 9.72 15.81 -11.30
CA GLY A 626 10.94 15.97 -10.50
C GLY A 626 10.68 16.06 -9.00
N PHE A 627 9.57 16.68 -8.59
CA PHE A 627 9.13 16.70 -7.19
C PHE A 627 8.84 15.29 -6.65
N GLU A 628 8.17 14.42 -7.41
CA GLU A 628 7.86 13.06 -6.96
C GLU A 628 9.13 12.23 -6.71
N LEU A 629 10.20 12.45 -7.49
CA LEU A 629 11.50 11.82 -7.25
C LEU A 629 12.09 12.26 -5.91
N ALA A 630 12.14 13.58 -5.66
CA ALA A 630 12.66 14.13 -4.40
C ALA A 630 11.82 13.68 -3.20
N ALA A 631 10.49 13.76 -3.30
CA ALA A 631 9.58 13.34 -2.23
C ALA A 631 9.75 11.85 -1.89
N SER A 632 9.83 10.95 -2.89
CA SER A 632 10.08 9.53 -2.64
C SER A 632 11.43 9.27 -1.95
N LEU A 633 12.48 10.05 -2.27
CA LEU A 633 13.76 9.95 -1.56
C LEU A 633 13.65 10.47 -0.12
N ASP A 634 12.96 11.59 0.11
CA ASP A 634 12.74 12.12 1.45
C ASP A 634 11.97 11.12 2.32
N TYR A 635 10.94 10.48 1.78
CA TYR A 635 10.17 9.46 2.52
C TYR A 635 11.00 8.21 2.80
N LEU A 636 11.83 7.76 1.85
CA LEU A 636 12.77 6.67 2.06
C LEU A 636 13.74 6.99 3.21
N PHE A 637 14.37 8.16 3.16
CA PHE A 637 15.28 8.64 4.19
C PHE A 637 14.60 8.72 5.56
N ALA A 638 13.39 9.26 5.62
CA ALA A 638 12.65 9.41 6.87
C ALA A 638 12.21 8.05 7.46
N TYR A 639 11.84 7.10 6.60
CA TYR A 639 11.59 5.72 7.01
C TYR A 639 12.84 5.09 7.59
N ASP A 640 13.99 5.30 6.96
CA ASP A 640 15.24 4.76 7.44
C ASP A 640 15.67 5.39 8.76
N ALA A 641 15.59 6.71 8.88
CA ALA A 641 15.89 7.45 10.11
C ALA A 641 15.05 6.98 11.32
N THR A 642 13.82 6.49 11.06
CA THR A 642 12.89 6.04 12.10
C THR A 642 12.90 4.53 12.35
N THR A 643 13.38 3.72 11.40
CA THR A 643 13.30 2.24 11.50
C THR A 643 14.64 1.52 11.32
N ALA A 644 15.63 2.17 10.72
CA ALA A 644 16.91 1.59 10.28
C ALA A 644 16.70 0.27 9.50
N MET A 645 15.78 0.29 8.53
CA MET A 645 15.38 -0.87 7.73
C MET A 645 15.71 -0.75 6.24
N VAL A 646 16.12 0.44 5.76
CA VAL A 646 16.49 0.59 4.35
C VAL A 646 17.91 0.03 4.18
N PRO A 647 18.12 -0.88 3.22
CA PRO A 647 19.47 -1.37 2.94
C PRO A 647 20.38 -0.28 2.34
N ASP A 648 21.65 -0.28 2.75
CA ASP A 648 22.66 0.70 2.31
C ASP A 648 22.79 0.84 0.78
N TRP A 649 22.67 -0.27 0.04
CA TRP A 649 22.78 -0.29 -1.42
C TRP A 649 21.76 0.61 -2.14
N VAL A 650 20.63 0.92 -1.48
CA VAL A 650 19.52 1.66 -2.08
C VAL A 650 19.92 3.11 -2.38
N TYR A 651 20.61 3.80 -1.46
CA TYR A 651 21.08 5.17 -1.68
C TYR A 651 22.11 5.24 -2.82
N GLY A 652 23.01 4.25 -2.89
CA GLY A 652 23.93 4.08 -4.01
C GLY A 652 23.18 3.85 -5.34
N ALA A 653 22.16 2.99 -5.35
CA ALA A 653 21.36 2.73 -6.54
C ALA A 653 20.59 3.96 -7.03
N ILE A 654 20.07 4.79 -6.12
CA ILE A 654 19.43 6.09 -6.47
C ILE A 654 20.47 7.03 -7.09
N THR A 655 21.63 7.18 -6.45
CA THR A 655 22.72 8.02 -6.95
C THR A 655 23.11 7.61 -8.36
N GLU A 656 23.26 6.31 -8.62
CA GLU A 656 23.63 5.80 -9.93
C GLU A 656 22.52 5.91 -10.98
N ARG A 657 21.31 5.45 -10.66
CA ARG A 657 20.22 5.37 -11.64
C ARG A 657 19.59 6.73 -11.94
N TRP A 658 19.63 7.68 -11.00
CA TRP A 658 19.01 8.99 -11.18
C TRP A 658 20.03 10.11 -11.39
N LEU A 659 21.06 10.22 -10.54
CA LEU A 659 21.95 11.39 -10.53
C LEU A 659 23.16 11.23 -11.44
N ARG A 660 23.68 10.01 -11.61
CA ARG A 660 24.73 9.71 -12.62
C ARG A 660 24.17 9.48 -14.01
N ASN A 661 22.89 9.10 -14.12
CA ASN A 661 22.23 8.94 -15.41
C ASN A 661 22.06 10.30 -16.10
N PRO A 662 22.70 10.54 -17.27
CA PRO A 662 22.67 11.85 -17.91
C PRO A 662 21.26 12.30 -18.32
N ALA A 663 20.39 11.37 -18.72
CA ALA A 663 19.03 11.69 -19.15
C ALA A 663 18.15 12.17 -17.98
N VAL A 664 18.27 11.48 -16.84
CA VAL A 664 17.51 11.81 -15.63
C VAL A 664 18.04 13.09 -14.99
N ARG A 665 19.36 13.23 -14.88
CA ARG A 665 20.01 14.44 -14.41
C ARG A 665 19.63 15.66 -15.26
N GLN A 666 19.74 15.57 -16.59
CA GLN A 666 19.36 16.66 -17.49
C GLN A 666 17.88 17.03 -17.35
N PHE A 667 17.00 16.04 -17.19
CA PHE A 667 15.58 16.29 -16.91
C PHE A 667 15.39 17.11 -15.63
N LEU A 668 16.06 16.72 -14.53
CA LEU A 668 15.96 17.42 -13.25
C LEU A 668 16.54 18.84 -13.33
N GLU A 669 17.72 19.01 -13.91
CA GLU A 669 18.35 20.32 -14.14
C GLU A 669 17.42 21.28 -14.90
N GLN A 670 16.71 20.77 -15.91
CA GLN A 670 15.84 21.59 -16.76
C GLN A 670 14.45 21.82 -16.17
N LYS A 671 13.88 20.82 -15.51
CA LYS A 671 12.46 20.84 -15.10
C LYS A 671 12.25 21.18 -13.64
N ASN A 672 13.19 20.80 -12.77
CA ASN A 672 13.11 21.07 -11.33
C ASN A 672 14.51 21.06 -10.67
N PRO A 673 15.32 22.12 -10.86
CA PRO A 673 16.65 22.23 -10.25
C PRO A 673 16.62 22.30 -8.72
N TRP A 674 15.51 22.73 -8.11
CA TRP A 674 15.33 22.65 -6.64
C TRP A 674 15.31 21.19 -6.18
N ALA A 675 14.49 20.35 -6.81
CA ALA A 675 14.46 18.92 -6.49
C ALA A 675 15.83 18.26 -6.68
N LEU A 676 16.59 18.64 -7.71
CA LEU A 676 17.96 18.14 -7.91
C LEU A 676 18.88 18.48 -6.73
N ARG A 677 18.86 19.73 -6.29
CA ARG A 677 19.64 20.20 -5.14
C ARG A 677 19.21 19.45 -3.88
N ASP A 678 17.90 19.42 -3.60
CA ASP A 678 17.35 18.83 -2.37
C ASP A 678 17.66 17.33 -2.30
N MET A 679 17.62 16.60 -3.43
CA MET A 679 18.08 15.21 -3.49
C MET A 679 19.58 15.06 -3.20
N GLY A 680 20.41 15.97 -3.72
CA GLY A 680 21.84 16.00 -3.43
C GLY A 680 22.13 16.23 -1.94
N GLU A 681 21.44 17.21 -1.33
CA GLU A 681 21.53 17.51 0.10
C GLU A 681 21.06 16.33 0.94
N ARG A 682 19.94 15.70 0.59
CA ARG A 682 19.38 14.58 1.35
C ARG A 682 20.29 13.34 1.33
N LEU A 683 20.90 13.03 0.19
CA LEU A 683 21.86 11.92 0.09
C LEU A 683 23.15 12.20 0.88
N LEU A 684 23.63 13.45 0.88
CA LEU A 684 24.75 13.86 1.74
C LEU A 684 24.38 13.77 3.22
N GLU A 685 23.14 14.14 3.59
CA GLU A 685 22.64 13.98 4.95
C GLU A 685 22.57 12.51 5.36
N ALA A 686 22.06 11.62 4.49
CA ALA A 686 22.04 10.18 4.73
C ALA A 686 23.45 9.66 5.02
N HIS A 687 24.44 10.08 4.24
CA HIS A 687 25.84 9.73 4.48
C HIS A 687 26.37 10.28 5.83
N HIS A 688 26.20 11.57 6.10
CA HIS A 688 26.71 12.18 7.33
C HIS A 688 26.09 11.60 8.61
N ARG A 689 24.87 11.07 8.52
CA ARG A 689 24.15 10.42 9.64
C ARG A 689 24.40 8.91 9.75
N GLY A 690 25.23 8.33 8.88
CA GLY A 690 25.51 6.88 8.88
C GLY A 690 24.34 6.03 8.42
N LEU A 691 23.38 6.59 7.66
CA LEU A 691 22.33 5.84 6.97
C LEU A 691 22.83 5.29 5.63
N TRP A 692 23.84 5.96 5.05
CA TRP A 692 24.53 5.51 3.84
C TRP A 692 26.05 5.47 4.08
N ASP A 693 26.51 4.32 4.54
CA ASP A 693 27.91 4.01 4.82
C ASP A 693 28.69 3.66 3.53
N GLY A 694 28.00 3.12 2.52
CA GLY A 694 28.60 2.72 1.23
C GLY A 694 28.94 3.87 0.27
N ALA A 695 28.82 5.14 0.68
CA ALA A 695 29.13 6.29 -0.16
C ALA A 695 30.65 6.42 -0.38
N ASP A 696 31.11 6.34 -1.62
CA ASP A 696 32.51 6.57 -1.97
C ASP A 696 32.81 8.07 -2.23
N ASP A 697 34.10 8.44 -2.22
CA ASP A 697 34.55 9.81 -2.48
C ASP A 697 34.03 10.35 -3.84
N SER A 698 33.82 9.45 -4.81
CA SER A 698 33.28 9.78 -6.12
C SER A 698 31.82 10.22 -6.04
N ALA A 699 30.99 9.47 -5.31
CA ALA A 699 29.58 9.78 -5.08
C ALA A 699 29.44 11.06 -4.25
N ILE A 700 30.20 11.19 -3.16
CA ILE A 700 30.18 12.38 -2.31
C ILE A 700 30.58 13.62 -3.13
N GLY A 701 31.66 13.54 -3.90
CA GLY A 701 32.13 14.64 -4.74
C GLY A 701 31.10 15.03 -5.82
N LEU A 702 30.42 14.06 -6.42
CA LEU A 702 29.32 14.31 -7.35
C LEU A 702 28.17 15.07 -6.67
N LEU A 703 27.70 14.61 -5.50
CA LEU A 703 26.57 15.21 -4.81
C LEU A 703 26.87 16.66 -4.39
N GLN A 704 28.07 16.91 -3.85
CA GLN A 704 28.55 18.27 -3.54
C GLN A 704 28.64 19.16 -4.78
N GLN A 705 29.00 18.59 -5.93
CA GLN A 705 28.98 19.32 -7.19
C GLN A 705 27.54 19.63 -7.63
N LEU A 706 26.62 18.66 -7.59
CA LEU A 706 25.23 18.84 -7.99
C LEU A 706 24.52 19.91 -7.17
N VAL A 707 24.76 19.96 -5.86
CA VAL A 707 24.21 21.01 -4.98
C VAL A 707 24.70 22.38 -5.42
N ARG A 708 26.03 22.56 -5.58
CA ARG A 708 26.63 23.84 -6.02
C ARG A 708 26.17 24.28 -7.41
N ASP A 709 26.14 23.35 -8.37
CA ASP A 709 25.72 23.62 -9.75
C ASP A 709 24.23 24.02 -9.78
N SER A 710 23.40 23.36 -8.98
CA SER A 710 21.97 23.68 -8.85
C SER A 710 21.76 25.04 -8.20
N ASP A 711 22.47 25.37 -7.12
CA ASP A 711 22.40 26.71 -6.51
C ASP A 711 22.80 27.81 -7.48
N ALA A 712 23.88 27.61 -8.25
CA ALA A 712 24.30 28.57 -9.27
C ALA A 712 23.22 28.76 -10.35
N LEU A 713 22.53 27.69 -10.77
CA LEU A 713 21.41 27.77 -11.71
C LEU A 713 20.23 28.56 -11.12
N LEU A 714 19.89 28.31 -9.85
CA LEU A 714 18.79 28.96 -9.15
C LEU A 714 19.04 30.45 -8.94
N GLU A 715 20.25 30.84 -8.55
CA GLU A 715 20.65 32.23 -8.39
C GLU A 715 20.63 33.00 -9.73
N GLN A 716 21.13 32.37 -10.82
CA GLN A 716 21.12 32.98 -12.16
C GLN A 716 19.70 33.09 -12.74
N GLY A 717 18.84 32.09 -12.51
CA GLY A 717 17.44 32.09 -12.91
C GLY A 717 16.59 33.13 -12.16
N GLY A 718 16.89 33.33 -10.87
CA GLY A 718 16.26 34.36 -10.03
C GLY A 718 16.53 35.80 -10.49
N GLY A 719 17.64 36.03 -11.20
CA GLY A 719 17.99 37.34 -11.76
C GLY A 719 17.20 37.76 -13.01
N LYS A 720 16.55 36.82 -13.72
CA LYS A 720 15.79 37.12 -14.95
C LYS A 720 14.27 37.23 -14.76
N ALA A 721 13.73 36.82 -13.61
CA ALA A 721 12.29 36.86 -13.35
C ALA A 721 11.75 38.25 -12.92
N ASN A 722 12.60 39.27 -12.76
CA ASN A 722 12.20 40.61 -12.30
C ASN A 722 12.53 41.77 -13.28
N GLY A 723 12.78 41.48 -14.56
CA GLY A 723 13.28 42.48 -15.52
C GLY A 723 12.70 42.40 -16.94
N GLY A 724 11.49 41.88 -17.12
CA GLY A 724 10.84 41.75 -18.43
C GLY A 724 9.57 42.59 -18.53
N GLY A 725 9.70 43.91 -18.58
CA GLY A 725 8.63 44.79 -19.03
C GLY A 725 8.24 44.38 -20.45
N GLY A 726 6.96 44.01 -20.64
CA GLY A 726 6.43 43.69 -21.95
C GLY A 726 6.53 44.89 -22.88
N SER A 727 7.22 44.74 -24.01
CA SER A 727 6.76 45.34 -25.25
C SER A 727 5.91 44.30 -25.96
N ALA A 728 4.61 44.58 -26.02
CA ALA A 728 3.71 43.96 -26.97
C ALA A 728 4.23 44.23 -28.39
N ASP A 729 4.16 43.23 -29.26
CA ASP A 729 3.72 43.42 -30.65
C ASP A 729 3.38 42.07 -31.31
N HIS A 730 2.08 41.98 -31.64
CA HIS A 730 1.34 41.12 -32.58
C HIS A 730 1.23 39.60 -32.40
#